data_AF-A0A940V4M8-F1
#
_entry.id   AF-A0A940V4M8-F1
#
_cell.length_a   1.000
_cell.length_b   1.000
_cell.length_c   1.000
_cell.angle_alpha   90.00
_cell.angle_beta   90.00
_cell.angle_gamma   90.00
#
_symmetry.space_group_name_H-M   'P 1'
#
loop_
_entity.id
_entity.type
_entity.pdbx_description
1 polymer ?
#
loop_
_entity_poly.entity_id
_entity_poly.type
_entity_poly.pdbx_seq_one_letter_code
_entity_poly.pdbx_strand_id
1 'polypeptide(L)'
;MTLNDLGQKDWEQQMRELASNHRNIKLTRYNSILDKNNQIAYKKLNRIRDNISELSTDIIALIPAARWLFDNFQMLYREIKNFRASGTSYELLPIIKEGEFKGYPRIYIVARKIVELSKGHLNDENIRIMLSSYQKEIPLTDKELWVLPELFGFCLLESIIGLSQEIIRIIRLKSKADKFISKKQGTDQGTIELAALMMELEEECRHNFSFHSHVIYLLRNMSVEESVIQRYLDHHFQSYNKRIKPTNVFINEGKIEAQLEADIRALVVSLREINEMDTESFFENYSYLEAILSKDPEGVYPRLDPESKGMYRQVIVKLSSKYKVEEEKIADTCLELAKEGREPLNCSHHVGAYLLGKGFGVLKARILGKPEPMKLDRKSSKGAVYFLSMIGILLVISVLLLLAVHQFLEVRVTWHYIVIYIVALPLIIGIALEVMNFIFTRRILVKHIPSMDYLTQIPDSARTFVVMPVIISSKEQGISYINRLQKHYLANQQKNLFFALLVDFKDSQEQFLPEDKEIEEALICRAEELNKLYSSEQPLFSLFIRYRKWNASEKCYMGWERKRGKLEEFNYLLNGMKKEDTSFSTMICDPNLLSSYRYVITLDADTDLIRDNAAKLVGLLDHPMNRPIIDTNKNKVKEGYVIIQPSVRNHIVDRTGSHFAEVFGGQSGLVYYSTAISDIYQDVFGEGIYIGKGIYDVQAFHRLLHNVIPENKVLSHDLLESCYARTAFSSSAKVMDSFPNSVVSYAKREHRWIRGDWQLFPWLFRNKIIKGRNLCGLAKWKILDNLRRSMVPLSKVIFIILNLILLPKAPFLWLLLVFFSDAFQLIVLAFSILKQKLLRPKLALVYKSLRKELGIIFQRAYLEFVITPYRAYIATDAMLRTLFRLFITRQNLLRWNTAEAVDSS
;
A
#
# COMPACT_ATOMS: atom_id res chain seq x y z
N MET A 1 35.50 9.85 -35.92
CA MET A 1 35.59 9.72 -34.46
C MET A 1 35.60 11.10 -33.87
N THR A 2 34.46 11.57 -33.37
CA THR A 2 34.33 12.86 -32.69
C THR A 2 34.92 12.75 -31.29
N LEU A 3 35.32 13.87 -30.67
CA LEU A 3 35.90 13.90 -29.31
C LEU A 3 35.04 13.19 -28.24
N ASN A 4 33.73 13.05 -28.46
CA ASN A 4 32.83 12.27 -27.61
C ASN A 4 33.08 10.74 -27.68
N ASP A 5 33.49 10.20 -28.84
CA ASP A 5 33.74 8.76 -29.01
C ASP A 5 34.96 8.28 -28.20
N LEU A 6 35.94 9.16 -27.98
CA LEU A 6 37.16 8.87 -27.22
C LEU A 6 36.88 8.83 -25.70
N GLY A 7 36.03 9.74 -25.20
CA GLY A 7 35.62 9.76 -23.79
C GLY A 7 34.74 8.56 -23.40
N GLN A 8 33.83 8.15 -24.29
CA GLN A 8 32.96 6.99 -24.02
C GLN A 8 33.75 5.68 -23.89
N LYS A 9 34.75 5.45 -24.75
CA LYS A 9 35.60 4.24 -24.67
C LYS A 9 36.41 4.17 -23.38
N ASP A 10 36.91 5.31 -22.91
CA ASP A 10 37.62 5.41 -21.63
C ASP A 10 36.69 5.07 -20.46
N TRP A 11 35.46 5.59 -20.47
CA TRP A 11 34.44 5.22 -19.48
C TRP A 11 34.14 3.72 -19.48
N GLU A 12 33.97 3.10 -20.65
CA GLU A 12 33.73 1.66 -20.73
C GLU A 12 34.88 0.85 -20.13
N GLN A 13 36.12 1.20 -20.45
CA GLN A 13 37.30 0.50 -19.96
C GLN A 13 37.42 0.61 -18.43
N GLN A 14 37.31 1.82 -17.88
CA GLN A 14 37.39 2.04 -16.44
C GLN A 14 36.27 1.33 -15.66
N MET A 15 35.06 1.28 -16.22
CA MET A 15 33.95 0.56 -15.58
C MET A 15 34.12 -0.97 -15.61
N ARG A 16 34.71 -1.53 -16.68
CA ARG A 16 35.06 -2.97 -16.74
C ARG A 16 36.18 -3.33 -15.77
N GLU A 17 37.20 -2.48 -15.68
CA GLU A 17 38.28 -2.65 -14.71
C GLU A 17 37.75 -2.60 -13.27
N LEU A 18 36.88 -1.63 -12.97
CA LEU A 18 36.19 -1.54 -11.68
C LEU A 18 35.41 -2.83 -11.37
N ALA A 19 34.65 -3.35 -12.32
CA ALA A 19 33.89 -4.58 -12.15
C ALA A 19 34.81 -5.77 -11.83
N SER A 20 35.95 -5.91 -12.51
CA SER A 20 36.91 -7.00 -12.27
C SER A 20 37.40 -7.05 -10.80
N ASN A 21 37.57 -5.88 -10.17
CA ASN A 21 38.01 -5.75 -8.77
C ASN A 21 36.88 -6.01 -7.75
N HIS A 22 35.63 -6.06 -8.18
CA HIS A 22 34.45 -6.19 -7.31
C HIS A 22 33.89 -7.63 -7.19
N ARG A 23 34.65 -8.66 -7.60
CA ARG A 23 34.20 -10.07 -7.56
C ARG A 23 34.03 -10.60 -6.13
N ASN A 24 34.90 -10.23 -5.20
CA ASN A 24 34.91 -10.82 -3.85
C ASN A 24 34.02 -10.03 -2.88
N ILE A 25 32.76 -10.46 -2.75
CA ILE A 25 31.73 -9.79 -1.95
C ILE A 25 31.28 -10.59 -0.71
N LYS A 26 30.75 -9.87 0.29
CA LYS A 26 30.03 -10.40 1.44
C LYS A 26 28.64 -9.80 1.49
N LEU A 27 27.60 -10.62 1.64
CA LEU A 27 26.26 -10.11 1.90
C LEU A 27 26.09 -9.75 3.37
N THR A 28 25.64 -8.53 3.65
CA THR A 28 25.39 -8.04 5.01
C THR A 28 24.13 -7.19 5.06
N ARG A 29 23.34 -7.37 6.11
CA ARG A 29 22.07 -6.66 6.31
C ARG A 29 22.22 -5.21 6.78
N TYR A 30 23.34 -4.87 7.39
CA TYR A 30 23.56 -3.54 7.92
C TYR A 30 25.01 -3.14 7.68
N ASN A 31 25.18 -1.96 7.11
CA ASN A 31 26.48 -1.32 6.96
C ASN A 31 26.44 0.06 7.64
N SER A 32 27.18 0.22 8.73
CA SER A 32 27.27 1.47 9.46
C SER A 32 28.08 2.56 8.75
N ILE A 33 28.83 2.22 7.69
CA ILE A 33 29.75 3.16 7.03
C ILE A 33 28.96 4.27 6.32
N LEU A 34 27.92 3.94 5.56
CA LEU A 34 27.10 4.95 4.88
C LEU A 34 26.31 5.83 5.86
N ASP A 35 25.84 5.25 6.98
CA ASP A 35 25.17 6.02 8.04
C ASP A 35 26.13 7.04 8.67
N LYS A 36 27.36 6.61 9.00
CA LYS A 36 28.41 7.51 9.49
C LYS A 36 28.72 8.61 8.47
N ASN A 37 28.87 8.26 7.19
CA ASN A 37 29.14 9.25 6.13
C ASN A 37 28.00 10.24 5.99
N ASN A 38 26.74 9.79 6.01
CA ASN A 38 25.59 10.68 5.95
C ASN A 38 25.52 11.61 7.17
N GLN A 39 25.82 11.12 8.37
CA GLN A 39 25.88 11.98 9.57
C GLN A 39 26.99 13.03 9.48
N ILE A 40 28.13 12.69 8.88
CA ILE A 40 29.23 13.63 8.63
C ILE A 40 28.80 14.66 7.58
N ALA A 41 28.20 14.23 6.47
CA ALA A 41 27.64 15.09 5.44
C ALA A 41 26.60 16.05 6.03
N TYR A 42 25.71 15.57 6.91
CA TYR A 42 24.69 16.37 7.57
C TYR A 42 25.29 17.49 8.43
N LYS A 43 26.34 17.18 9.19
CA LYS A 43 27.07 18.19 9.96
C LYS A 43 27.77 19.20 9.06
N LYS A 44 28.39 18.75 7.97
CA LYS A 44 29.06 19.64 7.00
C LYS A 44 28.06 20.57 6.31
N LEU A 45 26.92 20.07 5.86
CA LEU A 45 25.88 20.86 5.20
C LEU A 45 25.28 21.92 6.13
N ASN A 46 25.02 21.59 7.41
CA ASN A 46 24.57 22.59 8.38
C ASN A 46 25.64 23.65 8.65
N ARG A 47 26.92 23.29 8.74
CA ARG A 47 28.01 24.27 8.84
C ARG A 47 28.10 25.18 7.61
N ILE A 48 27.88 24.62 6.42
CA ILE A 48 27.83 25.39 5.17
C ILE A 48 26.68 26.40 5.24
N ARG A 49 25.49 25.98 5.68
CA ARG A 49 24.33 26.86 5.88
C ARG A 49 24.63 27.99 6.86
N ASP A 50 25.16 27.65 8.03
CA ASP A 50 25.42 28.62 9.08
C ASP A 50 26.44 29.66 8.58
N ASN A 51 27.53 29.21 7.94
CA ASN A 51 28.52 30.10 7.31
C ASN A 51 27.91 30.99 6.22
N ILE A 52 27.00 30.47 5.38
CA ILE A 52 26.37 31.27 4.31
C ILE A 52 25.36 32.26 4.89
N SER A 53 24.65 31.91 5.97
CA SER A 53 23.68 32.80 6.64
C SER A 53 24.32 33.98 7.36
N GLU A 54 25.61 33.89 7.70
CA GLU A 54 26.39 34.96 8.31
C GLU A 54 26.94 35.98 7.28
N LEU A 55 26.77 35.73 5.98
CA LEU A 55 27.27 36.61 4.92
C LEU A 55 26.28 37.72 4.59
N SER A 56 26.79 38.88 4.15
CA SER A 56 25.95 39.92 3.58
C SER A 56 25.38 39.47 2.24
N THR A 57 24.16 39.94 1.93
CA THR A 57 23.48 39.70 0.64
C THR A 57 24.32 40.16 -0.55
N ASP A 58 25.13 41.21 -0.36
CA ASP A 58 25.99 41.78 -1.40
C ASP A 58 27.15 40.84 -1.77
N ILE A 59 27.75 40.15 -0.80
CA ILE A 59 28.82 39.16 -1.05
C ILE A 59 28.25 37.93 -1.74
N ILE A 60 27.03 37.51 -1.38
CA ILE A 60 26.34 36.37 -2.03
C ILE A 60 26.01 36.72 -3.49
N ALA A 61 25.58 37.95 -3.78
CA ALA A 61 25.30 38.41 -5.14
C ALA A 61 26.56 38.48 -6.03
N LEU A 62 27.73 38.75 -5.44
CA LEU A 62 29.01 38.84 -6.14
C LEU A 62 29.63 37.48 -6.50
N ILE A 63 29.15 36.36 -5.95
CA ILE A 63 29.69 35.02 -6.20
C ILE A 63 28.57 34.12 -6.76
N PRO A 64 28.46 33.98 -8.09
CA PRO A 64 27.39 33.19 -8.73
C PRO A 64 27.27 31.75 -8.21
N ALA A 65 28.40 31.10 -7.90
CA ALA A 65 28.41 29.74 -7.34
C ALA A 65 27.79 29.66 -5.94
N ALA A 66 27.91 30.72 -5.12
CA ALA A 66 27.32 30.79 -3.78
C ALA A 66 25.79 30.95 -3.86
N ARG A 67 25.30 31.69 -4.86
CA ARG A 67 23.87 31.84 -5.13
C ARG A 67 23.22 30.51 -5.47
N TRP A 68 23.86 29.68 -6.30
CA TRP A 68 23.36 28.33 -6.62
C TRP A 68 23.16 27.46 -5.37
N LEU A 69 24.09 27.53 -4.40
CA LEU A 69 23.96 26.82 -3.12
C LEU A 69 22.80 27.36 -2.28
N PHE A 70 22.65 28.68 -2.20
CA PHE A 70 21.60 29.33 -1.42
C PHE A 70 20.21 29.01 -1.97
N ASP A 71 20.01 29.22 -3.28
CA ASP A 71 18.73 29.03 -3.96
C ASP A 71 18.25 27.57 -3.91
N ASN A 72 19.18 26.61 -3.85
CA ASN A 72 18.86 25.18 -3.86
C ASN A 72 19.06 24.49 -2.49
N PHE A 73 19.34 25.24 -1.42
CA PHE A 73 19.66 24.66 -0.12
C PHE A 73 18.57 23.73 0.42
N GLN A 74 17.29 24.09 0.21
CA GLN A 74 16.16 23.27 0.66
C GLN A 74 16.10 21.91 -0.03
N MET A 75 16.51 21.84 -1.31
CA MET A 75 16.64 20.58 -2.05
C MET A 75 17.76 19.72 -1.46
N LEU A 76 18.94 20.30 -1.23
CA LEU A 76 20.08 19.60 -0.60
C LEU A 76 19.73 19.07 0.79
N TYR A 77 19.00 19.87 1.57
CA TYR A 77 18.55 19.51 2.91
C TYR A 77 17.43 18.46 2.91
N ARG A 78 16.58 18.44 1.87
CA ARG A 78 15.62 17.36 1.66
C ARG A 78 16.36 16.07 1.30
N GLU A 79 17.35 16.13 0.41
CA GLU A 79 18.11 14.97 -0.04
C GLU A 79 18.85 14.27 1.10
N ILE A 80 19.53 15.05 1.94
CA ILE A 80 20.27 14.50 3.08
C ILE A 80 19.36 13.84 4.13
N LYS A 81 18.10 14.29 4.21
CA LYS A 81 17.06 13.70 5.05
C LYS A 81 16.37 12.50 4.39
N ASN A 82 16.25 12.53 3.05
CA ASN A 82 15.71 11.44 2.26
C ASN A 82 16.63 10.23 2.35
N PHE A 83 17.95 10.44 2.27
CA PHE A 83 18.94 9.38 2.44
C PHE A 83 18.76 8.72 3.81
N ARG A 84 18.15 7.53 3.81
CA ARG A 84 17.75 6.86 5.06
C ARG A 84 19.00 6.27 5.72
N ALA A 85 19.71 7.10 6.50
CA ALA A 85 20.85 6.71 7.32
C ALA A 85 20.53 5.48 8.21
N SER A 86 19.27 5.30 8.59
CA SER A 86 18.78 4.05 9.15
C SER A 86 18.62 2.99 8.05
N GLY A 87 19.69 2.22 7.79
CA GLY A 87 19.73 0.98 7.00
C GLY A 87 18.79 -0.12 7.51
N THR A 88 17.51 0.19 7.64
CA THR A 88 16.42 -0.69 8.06
C THR A 88 15.53 -1.10 6.90
N SER A 89 15.75 -0.54 5.69
CA SER A 89 15.06 -0.95 4.46
C SER A 89 16.00 -1.67 3.47
N TYR A 90 17.32 -1.47 3.57
CA TYR A 90 18.30 -2.17 2.74
C TYR A 90 18.60 -3.56 3.31
N GLU A 91 17.80 -4.55 2.92
CA GLU A 91 18.17 -5.94 3.12
C GLU A 91 19.45 -6.29 2.33
N LEU A 92 20.33 -7.11 2.91
CA LEU A 92 21.49 -7.79 2.28
C LEU A 92 22.08 -7.12 1.01
N LEU A 93 22.89 -6.07 1.19
CA LEU A 93 23.70 -5.52 0.08
C LEU A 93 25.06 -6.24 -0.02
N PRO A 94 25.60 -6.41 -1.24
CA PRO A 94 26.98 -6.82 -1.46
C PRO A 94 28.00 -5.80 -0.93
N ILE A 95 28.87 -6.22 0.00
CA ILE A 95 30.01 -5.45 0.51
C ILE A 95 31.31 -6.02 -0.07
N ILE A 96 32.20 -5.13 -0.52
CA ILE A 96 33.54 -5.49 -1.01
C ILE A 96 34.43 -5.96 0.14
N LYS A 97 35.12 -7.10 -0.02
CA LYS A 97 35.99 -7.69 1.03
C LYS A 97 37.47 -7.28 0.95
N GLU A 98 37.95 -6.93 -0.22
CA GLU A 98 39.38 -6.78 -0.53
C GLU A 98 39.62 -5.52 -1.36
N GLY A 99 40.85 -5.02 -1.36
CA GLY A 99 41.22 -3.77 -2.04
C GLY A 99 40.92 -2.50 -1.24
N GLU A 100 41.05 -1.35 -1.93
CA GLU A 100 40.90 -0.01 -1.36
C GLU A 100 39.51 0.24 -0.76
N PHE A 101 38.46 -0.32 -1.39
CA PHE A 101 37.07 -0.11 -1.00
C PHE A 101 36.52 -1.17 -0.02
N LYS A 102 37.41 -1.87 0.70
CA LYS A 102 37.02 -2.88 1.68
C LYS A 102 36.02 -2.31 2.70
N GLY A 103 34.88 -2.97 2.84
CA GLY A 103 33.82 -2.60 3.77
C GLY A 103 32.72 -1.71 3.17
N TYR A 104 32.93 -1.12 1.99
CA TYR A 104 31.91 -0.32 1.32
C TYR A 104 30.92 -1.21 0.54
N PRO A 105 29.64 -0.80 0.44
CA PRO A 105 28.70 -1.44 -0.48
C PRO A 105 29.18 -1.25 -1.92
N ARG A 106 29.19 -2.34 -2.69
CA ARG A 106 29.67 -2.35 -4.08
C ARG A 106 29.00 -1.27 -4.92
N ILE A 107 27.68 -1.19 -4.81
CA ILE A 107 26.87 -0.23 -5.56
C ILE A 107 27.18 1.25 -5.24
N TYR A 108 27.62 1.57 -4.02
CA TYR A 108 28.04 2.94 -3.67
C TYR A 108 29.32 3.33 -4.42
N ILE A 109 30.27 2.41 -4.57
CA ILE A 109 31.50 2.65 -5.32
C ILE A 109 31.21 2.81 -6.82
N VAL A 110 30.29 1.99 -7.35
CA VAL A 110 29.81 2.13 -8.73
C VAL A 110 29.18 3.51 -8.94
N ALA A 111 28.27 3.93 -8.07
CA ALA A 111 27.61 5.24 -8.15
C ALA A 111 28.64 6.39 -8.08
N ARG A 112 29.58 6.32 -7.13
CA ARG A 112 30.65 7.31 -6.95
C ARG A 112 31.55 7.40 -8.18
N LYS A 113 31.96 6.26 -8.76
CA LYS A 113 32.82 6.25 -9.95
C LYS A 113 32.09 6.83 -11.17
N ILE A 114 30.79 6.55 -11.33
CA ILE A 114 29.97 7.14 -12.40
C ILE A 114 29.90 8.66 -12.27
N VAL A 115 29.66 9.19 -11.06
CA VAL A 115 29.63 10.64 -10.79
C VAL A 115 31.00 11.29 -11.05
N GLU A 116 32.08 10.61 -10.68
CA GLU A 116 33.45 11.08 -10.91
C GLU A 116 33.79 11.14 -12.41
N LEU A 117 33.52 10.07 -13.17
CA LEU A 117 33.80 10.00 -14.60
C LEU A 117 32.98 10.99 -15.41
N SER A 118 31.76 11.27 -14.99
CA SER A 118 30.89 12.24 -15.63
C SER A 118 31.16 13.69 -15.20
N LYS A 119 32.11 13.92 -14.27
CA LYS A 119 32.35 15.22 -13.62
C LYS A 119 31.07 15.84 -13.06
N GLY A 120 30.16 14.99 -12.55
CA GLY A 120 28.88 15.43 -12.01
C GLY A 120 27.76 15.66 -13.02
N HIS A 121 27.97 15.44 -14.32
CA HIS A 121 26.93 15.51 -15.35
C HIS A 121 26.28 14.14 -15.58
N LEU A 122 25.20 13.87 -14.84
CA LEU A 122 24.46 12.62 -14.99
C LEU A 122 23.25 12.81 -15.89
N ASN A 123 23.27 12.16 -17.06
CA ASN A 123 22.12 11.98 -17.93
C ASN A 123 21.88 10.48 -18.17
N ASP A 124 20.71 10.12 -18.71
CA ASP A 124 20.35 8.72 -18.93
C ASP A 124 21.34 8.00 -19.87
N GLU A 125 21.84 8.68 -20.91
CA GLU A 125 22.78 8.10 -21.87
C GLU A 125 24.14 7.71 -21.24
N ASN A 126 24.73 8.61 -20.45
CA ASN A 126 26.01 8.35 -19.77
C ASN A 126 25.85 7.24 -18.72
N ILE A 127 24.76 7.27 -17.96
CA ILE A 127 24.44 6.22 -16.99
C ILE A 127 24.30 4.87 -17.69
N ARG A 128 23.60 4.82 -18.83
CA ARG A 128 23.41 3.61 -19.62
C ARG A 128 24.72 3.01 -20.10
N ILE A 129 25.61 3.81 -20.67
CA ILE A 129 26.90 3.34 -21.19
C ILE A 129 27.76 2.77 -20.05
N MET A 130 27.89 3.50 -18.93
CA MET A 130 28.72 3.08 -17.81
C MET A 130 28.16 1.86 -17.06
N LEU A 131 26.85 1.84 -16.78
CA LEU A 131 26.22 0.70 -16.10
C LEU A 131 26.21 -0.56 -16.97
N SER A 132 25.89 -0.45 -18.27
CA SER A 132 25.92 -1.61 -19.16
C SER A 132 27.34 -2.17 -19.30
N SER A 133 28.35 -1.32 -19.32
CA SER A 133 29.76 -1.75 -19.37
C SER A 133 30.19 -2.48 -18.10
N TYR A 134 29.76 -2.00 -16.93
CA TYR A 134 30.01 -2.69 -15.66
C TYR A 134 29.28 -4.04 -15.59
N GLN A 135 28.00 -4.07 -15.97
CA GLN A 135 27.15 -5.27 -15.88
C GLN A 135 27.54 -6.39 -16.84
N LYS A 136 28.27 -6.08 -17.94
CA LYS A 136 28.86 -7.09 -18.83
C LYS A 136 29.83 -8.04 -18.12
N GLU A 137 30.56 -7.53 -17.12
CA GLU A 137 31.52 -8.33 -16.34
C GLU A 137 30.87 -8.96 -15.12
N ILE A 138 30.04 -8.20 -14.39
CA ILE A 138 29.35 -8.67 -13.19
C ILE A 138 27.94 -8.08 -13.11
N PRO A 139 26.89 -8.90 -13.14
CA PRO A 139 25.52 -8.40 -13.00
C PRO A 139 25.31 -7.79 -11.60
N LEU A 140 24.62 -6.65 -11.58
CA LEU A 140 24.15 -6.04 -10.35
C LEU A 140 22.89 -6.77 -9.89
N THR A 141 22.77 -6.95 -8.57
CA THR A 141 21.57 -7.59 -8.00
C THR A 141 20.36 -6.66 -8.10
N ASP A 142 19.16 -7.23 -8.08
CA ASP A 142 17.88 -6.50 -8.04
C ASP A 142 17.89 -5.40 -6.95
N LYS A 143 18.43 -5.76 -5.78
CA LYS A 143 18.57 -4.85 -4.64
C LYS A 143 19.59 -3.75 -4.84
N GLU A 144 20.66 -3.96 -5.58
CA GLU A 144 21.63 -2.89 -5.83
C GLU A 144 21.05 -1.84 -6.77
N LEU A 145 20.41 -2.27 -7.84
CA LEU A 145 19.80 -1.37 -8.83
C LEU A 145 18.68 -0.51 -8.21
N TRP A 146 17.87 -1.09 -7.31
CA TRP A 146 16.79 -0.34 -6.66
C TRP A 146 17.28 0.81 -5.74
N VAL A 147 18.51 0.70 -5.24
CA VAL A 147 19.10 1.70 -4.32
C VAL A 147 19.97 2.71 -5.06
N LEU A 148 20.27 2.44 -6.33
CA LEU A 148 21.20 3.21 -7.13
C LEU A 148 20.78 4.69 -7.30
N PRO A 149 19.49 5.05 -7.55
CA PRO A 149 19.09 6.46 -7.66
C PRO A 149 19.34 7.25 -6.37
N GLU A 150 19.02 6.67 -5.21
CA GLU A 150 19.29 7.30 -3.91
C GLU A 150 20.81 7.45 -3.66
N LEU A 151 21.62 6.50 -4.12
CA LEU A 151 23.08 6.59 -4.04
C LEU A 151 23.67 7.61 -5.00
N PHE A 152 23.10 7.81 -6.19
CA PHE A 152 23.48 8.92 -7.06
C PHE A 152 23.21 10.26 -6.38
N GLY A 153 22.01 10.43 -5.79
CA GLY A 153 21.67 11.62 -5.01
C GLY A 153 22.68 11.88 -3.87
N PHE A 154 23.05 10.83 -3.14
CA PHE A 154 24.05 10.92 -2.08
C PHE A 154 25.46 11.27 -2.59
N CYS A 155 25.95 10.64 -3.65
CA CYS A 155 27.27 10.91 -4.23
C CYS A 155 27.36 12.32 -4.85
N LEU A 156 26.29 12.79 -5.49
CA LEU A 156 26.17 14.17 -5.96
C LEU A 156 26.21 15.15 -4.78
N LEU A 157 25.50 14.85 -3.69
CA LEU A 157 25.51 15.66 -2.48
C LEU A 157 26.90 15.71 -1.82
N GLU A 158 27.63 14.60 -1.75
CA GLU A 158 29.00 14.57 -1.25
C GLU A 158 29.91 15.48 -2.11
N SER A 159 29.73 15.45 -3.42
CA SER A 159 30.47 16.29 -4.38
C SER A 159 30.11 17.78 -4.22
N ILE A 160 28.82 18.10 -4.04
CA ILE A 160 28.34 19.46 -3.76
C ILE A 160 28.91 19.97 -2.43
N ILE A 161 28.94 19.15 -1.38
CA ILE A 161 29.53 19.50 -0.09
C ILE A 161 31.03 19.79 -0.25
N GLY A 162 31.75 18.98 -1.03
CA GLY A 162 33.15 19.21 -1.37
C GLY A 162 33.36 20.56 -2.05
N LEU A 163 32.59 20.83 -3.12
CA LEU A 163 32.67 22.08 -3.87
C LEU A 163 32.25 23.30 -3.03
N SER A 164 31.27 23.13 -2.15
CA SER A 164 30.81 24.18 -1.22
C SER A 164 31.91 24.62 -0.26
N GLN A 165 32.83 23.73 0.12
CA GLN A 165 33.95 24.11 0.97
C GLN A 165 34.91 25.06 0.25
N GLU A 166 35.12 24.86 -1.05
CA GLU A 166 35.93 25.76 -1.87
C GLU A 166 35.23 27.10 -2.10
N ILE A 167 33.93 27.10 -2.37
CA ILE A 167 33.12 28.33 -2.46
C ILE A 167 33.19 29.11 -1.14
N ILE A 168 33.04 28.45 0.01
CA ILE A 168 33.19 29.09 1.33
C ILE A 168 34.60 29.63 1.54
N ARG A 169 35.64 28.94 1.05
CA ARG A 169 37.01 29.42 1.12
C ARG A 169 37.18 30.74 0.36
N ILE A 170 36.65 30.83 -0.86
CA ILE A 170 36.66 32.06 -1.67
C ILE A 170 35.87 33.18 -0.97
N ILE A 171 34.68 32.88 -0.46
CA ILE A 171 33.87 33.83 0.32
C ILE A 171 34.68 34.37 1.51
N ARG A 172 35.38 33.51 2.26
CA ARG A 172 36.21 33.93 3.39
C ARG A 172 37.37 34.82 2.95
N LEU A 173 37.99 34.53 1.81
CA LEU A 173 39.05 35.38 1.25
C LEU A 173 38.51 36.76 0.88
N LYS A 174 37.34 36.86 0.24
CA LYS A 174 36.70 38.15 -0.05
C LYS A 174 36.29 38.91 1.22
N SER A 175 35.76 38.21 2.22
CA SER A 175 35.46 38.81 3.54
C SER A 175 36.73 39.26 4.29
N LYS A 176 37.85 38.55 4.15
CA LYS A 176 39.16 39.01 4.66
C LYS A 176 39.61 40.28 3.93
N ALA A 177 39.36 40.39 2.62
CA ALA A 177 39.64 41.61 1.86
C ALA A 177 38.78 42.79 2.33
N ASP A 178 37.48 42.59 2.61
CA ASP A 178 36.62 43.61 3.23
C ASP A 178 37.19 44.09 4.58
N LYS A 179 37.56 43.14 5.46
CA LYS A 179 38.16 43.45 6.76
C LYS A 179 39.52 44.14 6.64
N PHE A 180 40.30 43.79 5.61
CA PHE A 180 41.61 44.37 5.34
C PHE A 180 41.47 45.85 4.96
N ILE A 181 40.50 46.18 4.11
CA ILE A 181 40.21 47.57 3.76
C ILE A 181 39.55 48.32 4.91
N SER A 182 38.56 47.73 5.61
CA SER A 182 37.84 48.41 6.69
C SER A 182 38.71 48.75 7.89
N LYS A 183 39.69 47.90 8.24
CA LYS A 183 40.69 48.19 9.30
C LYS A 183 41.66 49.31 8.93
N LYS A 184 41.74 49.69 7.66
CA LYS A 184 42.74 50.62 7.09
C LYS A 184 42.11 51.91 6.58
N GLN A 185 40.81 52.10 6.80
CA GLN A 185 40.16 53.39 6.71
C GLN A 185 40.50 54.20 7.98
N GLY A 186 41.07 55.38 7.80
CA GLY A 186 41.27 56.34 8.89
C GLY A 186 39.96 56.93 9.39
N THR A 187 40.01 57.62 10.54
CA THR A 187 38.88 58.35 11.14
C THR A 187 38.37 59.53 10.29
N ASP A 188 39.09 59.92 9.23
CA ASP A 188 38.63 60.89 8.23
C ASP A 188 38.09 60.17 6.98
N GLN A 189 36.92 60.61 6.52
CA GLN A 189 36.24 60.06 5.35
C GLN A 189 37.12 60.18 4.08
N GLY A 190 37.73 59.07 3.66
CA GLY A 190 38.08 58.83 2.25
C GLY A 190 39.55 58.64 1.89
N THR A 191 40.52 58.86 2.78
CA THR A 191 41.95 58.72 2.46
C THR A 191 42.52 57.41 3.00
N ILE A 192 42.75 56.43 2.11
CA ILE A 192 43.49 55.20 2.44
C ILE A 192 44.99 55.48 2.31
N GLU A 193 45.74 55.28 3.39
CA GLU A 193 47.20 55.41 3.34
C GLU A 193 47.83 54.28 2.50
N LEU A 194 48.66 54.66 1.52
CA LEU A 194 49.35 53.74 0.61
C LEU A 194 50.26 52.75 1.35
N ALA A 195 50.90 53.21 2.43
CA ALA A 195 51.73 52.38 3.30
C ALA A 195 50.92 51.28 4.01
N ALA A 196 49.67 51.58 4.39
CA ALA A 196 48.80 50.60 5.01
C ALA A 196 48.44 49.47 4.03
N LEU A 197 48.30 49.75 2.73
CA LEU A 197 48.00 48.72 1.71
C LEU A 197 49.20 47.81 1.38
N MET A 198 50.42 48.17 1.78
CA MET A 198 51.68 47.46 1.49
C MET A 198 52.24 46.67 2.70
N MET A 199 51.40 46.37 3.70
CA MET A 199 51.78 45.50 4.82
C MET A 199 51.75 44.01 4.42
N GLU A 200 52.52 43.18 5.12
CA GLU A 200 52.52 41.73 4.89
C GLU A 200 51.11 41.12 5.05
N LEU A 201 50.70 40.38 4.02
CA LEU A 201 49.50 39.55 4.03
C LEU A 201 49.79 38.16 4.61
N GLU A 202 48.76 37.53 5.16
CA GLU A 202 48.78 36.10 5.47
C GLU A 202 49.14 35.29 4.20
N GLU A 203 49.89 34.20 4.35
CA GLU A 203 50.32 33.32 3.24
C GLU A 203 49.17 32.89 2.32
N GLU A 204 47.99 32.62 2.87
CA GLU A 204 46.80 32.23 2.10
C GLU A 204 46.25 33.34 1.18
N CYS A 205 46.52 34.61 1.50
CA CYS A 205 46.03 35.79 0.78
C CYS A 205 47.07 36.36 -0.20
N ARG A 206 48.37 36.10 0.02
CA ARG A 206 49.50 36.76 -0.65
C ARG A 206 49.53 36.57 -2.18
N HIS A 207 49.00 35.45 -2.68
CA HIS A 207 48.99 35.13 -4.12
C HIS A 207 47.61 34.74 -4.64
N ASN A 208 46.55 35.05 -3.90
CA ASN A 208 45.21 34.60 -4.24
C ASN A 208 44.45 35.64 -5.09
N PHE A 209 44.12 35.28 -6.33
CA PHE A 209 43.41 36.17 -7.25
C PHE A 209 42.04 36.63 -6.72
N SER A 210 41.32 35.81 -5.95
CA SER A 210 40.02 36.15 -5.36
C SER A 210 40.10 37.17 -4.23
N PHE A 211 41.18 37.15 -3.45
CA PHE A 211 41.44 38.17 -2.43
C PHE A 211 41.75 39.52 -3.10
N HIS A 212 42.70 39.52 -4.04
CA HIS A 212 43.15 40.75 -4.69
C HIS A 212 42.09 41.36 -5.62
N SER A 213 41.29 40.54 -6.31
CA SER A 213 40.17 41.03 -7.14
C SER A 213 39.16 41.81 -6.31
N HIS A 214 38.82 41.33 -5.11
CA HIS A 214 37.89 41.99 -4.19
C HIS A 214 38.49 43.27 -3.59
N VAL A 215 39.77 43.27 -3.23
CA VAL A 215 40.48 44.50 -2.81
C VAL A 215 40.43 45.56 -3.92
N ILE A 216 40.72 45.20 -5.17
CA ILE A 216 40.66 46.13 -6.31
C ILE A 216 39.24 46.65 -6.52
N TYR A 217 38.23 45.78 -6.42
CA TYR A 217 36.82 46.16 -6.51
C TYR A 217 36.45 47.22 -5.45
N LEU A 218 36.84 47.01 -4.19
CA LEU A 218 36.60 47.97 -3.10
C LEU A 218 37.33 49.30 -3.32
N LEU A 219 38.61 49.27 -3.72
CA LEU A 219 39.39 50.48 -4.00
C LEU A 219 38.78 51.30 -5.15
N ARG A 220 38.28 50.63 -6.19
CA ARG A 220 37.57 51.28 -7.31
C ARG A 220 36.24 51.90 -6.87
N ASN A 221 35.47 51.22 -6.02
CA ASN A 221 34.23 51.78 -5.46
C ASN A 221 34.48 52.99 -4.56
N MET A 222 35.68 53.11 -3.97
CA MET A 222 36.12 54.27 -3.18
C MET A 222 36.78 55.37 -4.04
N SER A 223 36.72 55.27 -5.36
CA SER A 223 37.30 56.24 -6.32
C SER A 223 38.81 56.47 -6.16
N VAL A 224 39.56 55.44 -5.73
CA VAL A 224 41.03 55.50 -5.62
C VAL A 224 41.67 55.50 -7.01
N GLU A 225 42.74 56.29 -7.20
CA GLU A 225 43.46 56.36 -8.48
C GLU A 225 44.04 55.01 -8.93
N GLU A 226 43.98 54.73 -10.23
CA GLU A 226 44.51 53.49 -10.83
C GLU A 226 46.03 53.34 -10.62
N SER A 227 46.75 54.45 -10.46
CA SER A 227 48.20 54.50 -10.16
C SER A 227 48.52 53.81 -8.80
N VAL A 228 47.63 53.97 -7.82
CA VAL A 228 47.73 53.40 -6.47
C VAL A 228 47.41 51.91 -6.50
N ILE A 229 46.39 51.52 -7.27
CA ILE A 229 46.01 50.11 -7.48
C ILE A 229 47.15 49.34 -8.15
N GLN A 230 47.83 49.94 -9.14
CA GLN A 230 48.97 49.31 -9.78
C GLN A 230 50.17 49.16 -8.82
N ARG A 231 50.43 50.15 -7.96
CA ARG A 231 51.49 50.06 -6.94
C ARG A 231 51.22 48.97 -5.90
N TYR A 232 49.95 48.80 -5.51
CA TYR A 232 49.52 47.70 -4.64
C TYR A 232 49.81 46.33 -5.27
N LEU A 233 49.44 46.13 -6.54
CA LEU A 233 49.72 44.88 -7.26
C LEU A 233 51.21 44.63 -7.47
N ASP A 234 51.95 45.68 -7.86
CA ASP A 234 53.40 45.62 -8.05
C ASP A 234 54.13 45.23 -6.74
N HIS A 235 53.55 45.49 -5.56
CA HIS A 235 54.09 45.11 -4.26
C HIS A 235 53.75 43.67 -3.84
N HIS A 236 52.49 43.26 -3.97
CA HIS A 236 52.06 41.92 -3.52
C HIS A 236 52.42 40.79 -4.49
N PHE A 237 52.61 41.09 -5.79
CA PHE A 237 53.00 40.11 -6.81
C PHE A 237 54.49 40.15 -7.20
N GLN A 238 55.37 40.76 -6.38
CA GLN A 238 56.82 40.95 -6.68
C GLN A 238 57.60 39.68 -7.05
N SER A 239 57.08 38.50 -6.70
CA SER A 239 57.70 37.19 -6.97
C SER A 239 57.48 36.68 -8.40
N TYR A 240 56.57 37.27 -9.17
CA TYR A 240 56.39 36.97 -10.60
C TYR A 240 57.18 38.00 -11.41
N ASN A 241 58.18 37.57 -12.18
CA ASN A 241 59.04 38.40 -13.06
C ASN A 241 58.28 39.17 -14.20
N LYS A 242 56.97 39.42 -14.06
CA LYS A 242 56.11 40.16 -14.98
C LYS A 242 55.16 41.08 -14.21
N ARG A 243 55.07 42.33 -14.66
CA ARG A 243 54.09 43.32 -14.18
C ARG A 243 52.67 42.84 -14.43
N ILE A 244 51.89 42.55 -13.38
CA ILE A 244 50.50 42.10 -13.49
C ILE A 244 49.59 43.32 -13.53
N LYS A 245 48.77 43.43 -14.58
CA LYS A 245 47.74 44.48 -14.68
C LYS A 245 46.47 44.07 -13.89
N PRO A 246 45.68 45.00 -13.35
CA PRO A 246 44.39 44.72 -12.71
C PRO A 246 43.47 43.85 -13.57
N THR A 247 43.46 44.06 -14.89
CA THR A 247 42.68 43.26 -15.84
C THR A 247 43.02 41.76 -15.79
N ASN A 248 44.30 41.41 -15.59
CA ASN A 248 44.73 40.01 -15.51
C ASN A 248 44.23 39.34 -14.22
N VAL A 249 44.11 40.09 -13.12
CA VAL A 249 43.56 39.57 -11.85
C VAL A 249 42.07 39.25 -12.03
N PHE A 250 41.30 40.17 -12.64
CA PHE A 250 39.88 39.93 -12.93
C PHE A 250 39.64 38.81 -13.93
N ILE A 251 40.49 38.64 -14.96
CA ILE A 251 40.36 37.52 -15.92
C ILE A 251 40.59 36.18 -15.22
N ASN A 252 41.61 36.06 -14.36
CA ASN A 252 41.87 34.81 -13.65
C ASN A 252 40.80 34.51 -12.59
N GLU A 253 40.31 35.54 -11.88
CA GLU A 253 39.17 35.37 -10.97
C GLU A 253 37.91 34.95 -11.73
N GLY A 254 37.60 35.60 -12.85
CA GLY A 254 36.45 35.24 -13.68
C GLY A 254 36.52 33.80 -14.20
N LYS A 255 37.72 33.26 -14.48
CA LYS A 255 37.89 31.82 -14.80
C LYS A 255 37.58 30.93 -13.61
N ILE A 256 38.03 31.27 -12.41
CA ILE A 256 37.76 30.51 -11.18
C ILE A 256 36.26 30.52 -10.89
N GLU A 257 35.62 31.69 -10.93
CA GLU A 257 34.18 31.84 -10.69
C GLU A 257 33.35 31.11 -11.74
N ALA A 258 33.70 31.23 -13.04
CA ALA A 258 32.98 30.54 -14.11
C ALA A 258 33.11 29.01 -13.99
N GLN A 259 34.29 28.50 -13.61
CA GLN A 259 34.49 27.07 -13.41
C GLN A 259 33.67 26.56 -12.21
N LEU A 260 33.73 27.26 -11.07
CA LEU A 260 32.95 26.88 -9.88
C LEU A 260 31.45 26.97 -10.12
N GLU A 261 30.99 27.99 -10.86
CA GLU A 261 29.59 28.12 -11.24
C GLU A 261 29.16 26.98 -12.18
N ALA A 262 29.98 26.63 -13.17
CA ALA A 262 29.70 25.52 -14.07
C ALA A 262 29.61 24.19 -13.30
N ASP A 263 30.57 23.92 -12.41
CA ASP A 263 30.64 22.69 -11.64
C ASP A 263 29.47 22.57 -10.65
N ILE A 264 29.13 23.65 -9.91
CA ILE A 264 28.00 23.59 -8.97
C ILE A 264 26.67 23.48 -9.70
N ARG A 265 26.51 24.18 -10.83
CA ARG A 265 25.33 24.09 -11.67
C ARG A 265 25.15 22.67 -12.19
N ALA A 266 26.21 22.04 -12.70
CA ALA A 266 26.19 20.68 -13.19
C ALA A 266 25.70 19.69 -12.13
N LEU A 267 26.25 19.77 -10.92
CA LEU A 267 25.89 18.89 -9.81
C LEU A 267 24.44 19.11 -9.34
N VAL A 268 24.00 20.37 -9.22
CA VAL A 268 22.65 20.72 -8.77
C VAL A 268 21.60 20.31 -9.80
N VAL A 269 21.86 20.54 -11.10
CA VAL A 269 20.96 20.12 -12.18
C VAL A 269 20.86 18.61 -12.23
N SER A 270 21.97 17.88 -12.20
CA SER A 270 21.97 16.42 -12.18
C SER A 270 21.25 15.86 -10.95
N LEU A 271 21.38 16.51 -9.79
CA LEU A 271 20.64 16.11 -8.59
C LEU A 271 19.13 16.31 -8.75
N ARG A 272 18.70 17.36 -9.45
CA ARG A 272 17.29 17.58 -9.78
C ARG A 272 16.78 16.52 -10.76
N GLU A 273 17.55 16.22 -11.81
CA GLU A 273 17.19 15.20 -12.80
C GLU A 273 17.05 13.81 -12.16
N ILE A 274 17.98 13.41 -11.29
CA ILE A 274 17.89 12.14 -10.54
C ILE A 274 16.65 12.11 -9.62
N ASN A 275 16.29 13.24 -9.02
CA ASN A 275 15.12 13.35 -8.14
C ASN A 275 13.77 13.34 -8.89
N GLU A 276 13.77 13.68 -10.18
CA GLU A 276 12.59 13.66 -11.06
C GLU A 276 12.50 12.37 -11.88
N MET A 277 13.56 11.54 -11.86
CA MET A 277 13.64 10.29 -12.60
C MET A 277 12.57 9.28 -12.13
N ASP A 278 11.91 8.64 -13.09
CA ASP A 278 11.06 7.50 -12.81
C ASP A 278 11.92 6.28 -12.45
N THR A 279 11.88 5.90 -11.18
CA THR A 279 12.64 4.77 -10.64
C THR A 279 12.21 3.43 -11.23
N GLU A 280 10.95 3.29 -11.65
CA GLU A 280 10.45 2.03 -12.21
C GLU A 280 11.00 1.81 -13.61
N SER A 281 10.85 2.78 -14.52
CA SER A 281 11.44 2.68 -15.86
C SER A 281 12.97 2.59 -15.82
N PHE A 282 13.64 3.33 -14.94
CA PHE A 282 15.07 3.18 -14.70
C PHE A 282 15.42 1.73 -14.36
N PHE A 283 14.72 1.14 -13.38
CA PHE A 283 14.99 -0.22 -12.98
C PHE A 283 14.70 -1.23 -14.10
N GLU A 284 13.59 -1.09 -14.83
CA GLU A 284 13.23 -1.99 -15.93
C GLU A 284 14.28 -2.01 -17.04
N ASN A 285 14.87 -0.86 -17.35
CA ASN A 285 15.89 -0.74 -18.38
C ASN A 285 17.22 -1.40 -18.02
N TYR A 286 17.59 -1.40 -16.73
CA TYR A 286 18.93 -1.85 -16.28
C TYR A 286 18.92 -3.21 -15.57
N SER A 287 17.76 -3.73 -15.19
CA SER A 287 17.64 -4.99 -14.46
C SER A 287 17.71 -6.20 -15.37
N TYR A 288 18.73 -7.03 -15.16
CA TYR A 288 18.89 -8.28 -15.88
C TYR A 288 17.78 -9.29 -15.55
N LEU A 289 17.32 -9.31 -14.29
CA LEU A 289 16.17 -10.12 -13.89
C LEU A 289 14.91 -9.71 -14.63
N GLU A 290 14.66 -8.40 -14.79
CA GLU A 290 13.53 -7.92 -15.58
C GLU A 290 13.66 -8.33 -17.04
N ALA A 291 14.86 -8.23 -17.62
CA ALA A 291 15.12 -8.61 -19.01
C ALA A 291 14.90 -10.11 -19.27
N ILE A 292 15.26 -10.99 -18.32
CA ILE A 292 14.98 -12.44 -18.44
C ILE A 292 13.48 -12.70 -18.30
N LEU A 293 12.86 -12.21 -17.22
CA LEU A 293 11.45 -12.50 -16.94
C LEU A 293 10.52 -11.91 -17.99
N SER A 294 10.90 -10.82 -18.65
CA SER A 294 10.17 -10.24 -19.78
C SER A 294 10.12 -11.14 -21.02
N LYS A 295 10.99 -12.15 -21.12
CA LYS A 295 10.95 -13.18 -22.17
C LYS A 295 9.94 -14.30 -21.88
N ASP A 296 9.04 -14.10 -20.92
CA ASP A 296 7.94 -14.99 -20.57
C ASP A 296 7.19 -15.49 -21.83
N PRO A 297 7.11 -16.81 -22.08
CA PRO A 297 6.52 -17.35 -23.29
C PRO A 297 5.05 -16.95 -23.52
N GLU A 298 4.26 -16.81 -22.45
CA GLU A 298 2.86 -16.35 -22.54
C GLU A 298 2.73 -14.81 -22.62
N GLY A 299 3.83 -14.06 -22.50
CA GLY A 299 3.84 -12.59 -22.53
C GLY A 299 3.00 -11.97 -21.42
N VAL A 300 2.84 -12.65 -20.27
CA VAL A 300 2.05 -12.17 -19.14
C VAL A 300 2.91 -11.26 -18.27
N TYR A 301 4.15 -11.67 -17.98
CA TYR A 301 5.06 -10.93 -17.10
C TYR A 301 5.25 -9.43 -17.49
N PRO A 302 5.50 -9.07 -18.76
CA PRO A 302 5.66 -7.66 -19.15
C PRO A 302 4.42 -6.79 -18.89
N ARG A 303 3.24 -7.40 -18.85
CA ARG A 303 1.94 -6.73 -18.66
C ARG A 303 1.47 -6.73 -17.20
N LEU A 304 2.31 -7.17 -16.27
CA LEU A 304 2.01 -7.14 -14.83
C LEU A 304 2.18 -5.75 -14.25
N ASP A 305 1.44 -5.46 -13.19
CA ASP A 305 1.66 -4.23 -12.43
C ASP A 305 3.02 -4.24 -11.71
N PRO A 306 3.59 -3.06 -11.39
CA PRO A 306 4.91 -2.97 -10.77
C PRO A 306 5.01 -3.73 -9.44
N GLU A 307 3.93 -3.74 -8.64
CA GLU A 307 3.82 -4.48 -7.38
C GLU A 307 4.00 -6.00 -7.62
N SER A 308 3.36 -6.55 -8.66
CA SER A 308 3.46 -7.97 -9.03
C SER A 308 4.81 -8.32 -9.65
N LYS A 309 5.38 -7.48 -10.52
CA LYS A 309 6.74 -7.69 -11.04
C LYS A 309 7.74 -7.79 -9.89
N GLY A 310 7.67 -6.85 -8.94
CA GLY A 310 8.47 -6.87 -7.72
C GLY A 310 8.27 -8.14 -6.89
N MET A 311 7.04 -8.65 -6.78
CA MET A 311 6.74 -9.89 -6.07
C MET A 311 7.47 -11.10 -6.68
N TYR A 312 7.49 -11.21 -8.00
CA TYR A 312 8.14 -12.32 -8.73
C TYR A 312 9.66 -12.26 -8.52
N ARG A 313 10.26 -11.08 -8.72
CA ARG A 313 11.70 -10.85 -8.49
C ARG A 313 12.10 -11.16 -7.05
N GLN A 314 11.28 -10.76 -6.06
CA GLN A 314 11.57 -11.03 -4.65
C GLN A 314 11.64 -12.53 -4.31
N VAL A 315 10.90 -13.39 -5.02
CA VAL A 315 11.02 -14.86 -4.85
C VAL A 315 12.42 -15.33 -5.26
N ILE A 316 12.91 -14.84 -6.40
CA ILE A 316 14.25 -15.16 -6.92
C ILE A 316 15.33 -14.68 -5.94
N VAL A 317 15.24 -13.44 -5.48
CA VAL A 317 16.17 -12.87 -4.48
C VAL A 317 16.19 -13.70 -3.19
N LYS A 318 15.02 -14.17 -2.72
CA LYS A 318 14.91 -15.04 -1.53
C LYS A 318 15.55 -16.42 -1.76
N LEU A 319 15.39 -17.00 -2.94
CA LEU A 319 16.02 -18.28 -3.32
C LEU A 319 17.55 -18.13 -3.43
N SER A 320 18.01 -17.09 -4.11
CA SER A 320 19.43 -16.73 -4.25
C SER A 320 20.10 -16.59 -2.87
N SER A 321 19.54 -15.76 -1.99
CA SER A 321 20.07 -15.56 -0.65
C SER A 321 20.10 -16.84 0.20
N LYS A 322 19.11 -17.72 0.04
CA LYS A 322 18.99 -18.95 0.85
C LYS A 322 19.92 -20.06 0.37
N TYR A 323 20.08 -20.23 -0.94
CA TYR A 323 20.84 -21.33 -1.53
C TYR A 323 22.20 -20.91 -2.09
N LYS A 324 22.55 -19.61 -2.02
CA LYS A 324 23.78 -19.03 -2.54
C LYS A 324 23.99 -19.33 -4.03
N VAL A 325 22.91 -19.24 -4.80
CA VAL A 325 22.91 -19.36 -6.27
C VAL A 325 22.65 -17.97 -6.85
N GLU A 326 23.29 -17.63 -7.95
CA GLU A 326 23.12 -16.34 -8.62
C GLU A 326 21.67 -16.10 -9.08
N GLU A 327 21.23 -14.84 -8.99
CA GLU A 327 19.85 -14.44 -9.31
C GLU A 327 19.51 -14.73 -10.78
N GLU A 328 20.43 -14.42 -11.68
CA GLU A 328 20.35 -14.70 -13.13
C GLU A 328 20.09 -16.19 -13.40
N LYS A 329 20.93 -17.06 -12.86
CA LYS A 329 20.79 -18.51 -13.07
C LYS A 329 19.43 -19.06 -12.63
N ILE A 330 18.88 -18.52 -11.54
CA ILE A 330 17.53 -18.90 -11.06
C ILE A 330 16.46 -18.41 -12.04
N ALA A 331 16.58 -17.18 -12.54
CA ALA A 331 15.66 -16.63 -13.51
C ALA A 331 15.70 -17.39 -14.85
N ASP A 332 16.88 -17.72 -15.35
CA ASP A 332 17.05 -18.51 -16.57
C ASP A 332 16.47 -19.92 -16.42
N THR A 333 16.75 -20.59 -15.30
CA THR A 333 16.14 -21.91 -15.01
C THR A 333 14.60 -21.81 -14.97
N CYS A 334 14.05 -20.73 -14.42
CA CYS A 334 12.61 -20.50 -14.39
C CYS A 334 12.04 -20.27 -15.80
N LEU A 335 12.75 -19.52 -16.63
CA LEU A 335 12.37 -19.27 -18.02
C LEU A 335 12.45 -20.54 -18.87
N GLU A 336 13.48 -21.37 -18.68
CA GLU A 336 13.61 -22.69 -19.32
C GLU A 336 12.42 -23.59 -18.98
N LEU A 337 12.06 -23.70 -17.69
CA LEU A 337 10.89 -24.48 -17.26
C LEU A 337 9.58 -23.94 -17.86
N ALA A 338 9.44 -22.62 -17.98
CA ALA A 338 8.29 -22.02 -18.65
C ALA A 338 8.28 -22.31 -20.16
N LYS A 339 9.45 -22.36 -20.82
CA LYS A 339 9.53 -22.75 -22.25
C LYS A 339 9.23 -24.23 -22.47
N GLU A 340 9.69 -25.10 -21.58
CA GLU A 340 9.42 -26.55 -21.64
C GLU A 340 7.93 -26.85 -21.44
N GLY A 341 7.27 -26.11 -20.55
CA GLY A 341 5.89 -26.37 -20.19
C GLY A 341 5.71 -27.68 -19.41
N ARG A 342 4.61 -27.78 -18.67
CA ARG A 342 4.27 -29.00 -17.93
C ARG A 342 2.76 -29.13 -17.82
N GLU A 343 2.16 -30.03 -18.60
CA GLU A 343 0.72 -30.33 -18.67
C GLU A 343 -0.06 -30.35 -17.34
N PRO A 344 0.44 -30.92 -16.21
CA PRO A 344 -0.30 -30.88 -14.94
C PRO A 344 -0.38 -29.50 -14.27
N LEU A 345 0.39 -28.50 -14.71
CA LEU A 345 0.38 -27.14 -14.18
C LEU A 345 -0.56 -26.25 -14.99
N ASN A 346 -1.36 -25.45 -14.29
CA ASN A 346 -2.05 -24.33 -14.92
C ASN A 346 -1.05 -23.23 -15.31
N CYS A 347 -1.28 -22.59 -16.47
CA CYS A 347 -0.38 -21.58 -17.05
C CYS A 347 1.09 -22.07 -17.08
N SER A 348 1.29 -23.31 -17.54
CA SER A 348 2.60 -23.96 -17.45
C SER A 348 3.67 -23.31 -18.32
N HIS A 349 3.29 -22.44 -19.26
CA HIS A 349 4.20 -21.65 -20.07
C HIS A 349 4.45 -20.24 -19.51
N HIS A 350 3.90 -19.93 -18.33
CA HIS A 350 4.13 -18.66 -17.64
C HIS A 350 5.14 -18.83 -16.49
N VAL A 351 6.12 -17.92 -16.40
CA VAL A 351 7.12 -17.90 -15.32
C VAL A 351 6.49 -17.88 -13.91
N GLY A 352 5.32 -17.25 -13.76
CA GLY A 352 4.60 -17.19 -12.48
C GLY A 352 4.14 -18.55 -11.95
N ALA A 353 3.87 -19.53 -12.83
CA ALA A 353 3.49 -20.87 -12.41
C ALA A 353 4.60 -21.58 -11.62
N TYR A 354 5.87 -21.22 -11.89
CA TYR A 354 7.06 -21.76 -11.22
C TYR A 354 7.55 -20.89 -10.07
N LEU A 355 7.34 -19.57 -10.10
CA LEU A 355 7.75 -18.68 -9.00
C LEU A 355 6.72 -18.63 -7.86
N LEU A 356 5.44 -18.49 -8.19
CA LEU A 356 4.35 -18.32 -7.23
C LEU A 356 3.41 -19.52 -7.17
N GLY A 357 3.34 -20.30 -8.25
CA GLY A 357 2.39 -21.40 -8.42
C GLY A 357 2.86 -22.75 -7.88
N LYS A 358 2.18 -23.81 -8.31
CA LYS A 358 2.48 -25.20 -7.92
C LYS A 358 3.79 -25.72 -8.52
N GLY A 359 4.35 -25.04 -9.53
CA GLY A 359 5.63 -25.37 -10.14
C GLY A 359 6.85 -25.02 -9.28
N PHE A 360 6.68 -24.28 -8.18
CA PHE A 360 7.78 -23.86 -7.31
C PHE A 360 8.64 -25.01 -6.76
N GLY A 361 8.03 -26.17 -6.50
CA GLY A 361 8.77 -27.36 -6.08
C GLY A 361 9.75 -27.87 -7.15
N VAL A 362 9.38 -27.74 -8.42
CA VAL A 362 10.17 -28.18 -9.59
C VAL A 362 11.35 -27.22 -9.80
N LEU A 363 11.07 -25.91 -9.84
CA LEU A 363 12.11 -24.87 -9.91
C LEU A 363 13.17 -25.08 -8.82
N LYS A 364 12.73 -25.27 -7.59
CA LYS A 364 13.62 -25.52 -6.45
C LYS A 364 14.44 -26.81 -6.63
N ALA A 365 13.84 -27.89 -7.14
CA ALA A 365 14.54 -29.15 -7.33
C ALA A 365 15.65 -28.99 -8.39
N ARG A 366 15.35 -28.32 -9.50
CA ARG A 366 16.29 -28.10 -10.61
C ARG A 366 17.47 -27.22 -10.22
N ILE A 367 17.23 -26.12 -9.52
CA ILE A 367 18.30 -25.24 -9.00
C ILE A 367 19.25 -26.00 -8.06
N LEU A 368 18.73 -26.96 -7.29
CA LEU A 368 19.51 -27.72 -6.30
C LEU A 368 20.07 -29.05 -6.84
N GLY A 369 19.84 -29.38 -8.12
CA GLY A 369 20.22 -30.68 -8.68
C GLY A 369 19.57 -31.89 -7.99
N LYS A 370 18.34 -31.72 -7.47
CA LYS A 370 17.59 -32.75 -6.75
C LYS A 370 16.51 -33.38 -7.64
N PRO A 371 16.06 -34.62 -7.34
CA PRO A 371 14.97 -35.24 -8.08
C PRO A 371 13.71 -34.39 -7.95
N GLU A 372 12.98 -34.27 -9.06
CA GLU A 372 11.76 -33.49 -9.13
C GLU A 372 10.66 -34.10 -8.26
N PRO A 373 9.81 -33.27 -7.63
CA PRO A 373 8.72 -33.76 -6.81
C PRO A 373 7.66 -34.46 -7.66
N MET A 374 7.31 -35.69 -7.28
CA MET A 374 6.27 -36.50 -7.94
C MET A 374 4.85 -35.92 -7.75
N LYS A 375 4.63 -35.14 -6.68
CA LYS A 375 3.38 -34.38 -6.45
C LYS A 375 3.67 -32.89 -6.42
N LEU A 376 3.04 -32.16 -7.34
CA LEU A 376 3.16 -30.70 -7.46
C LEU A 376 2.34 -29.97 -6.40
N ASP A 377 1.26 -30.58 -5.92
CA ASP A 377 0.38 -29.97 -4.93
C ASP A 377 0.90 -30.25 -3.51
N ARG A 378 1.55 -29.25 -2.91
CA ARG A 378 1.98 -29.34 -1.52
C ARG A 378 0.80 -28.97 -0.62
N LYS A 379 0.12 -29.98 -0.06
CA LYS A 379 -0.89 -29.75 0.98
C LYS A 379 -0.27 -28.91 2.10
N SER A 380 -0.73 -27.67 2.23
CA SER A 380 -0.28 -26.77 3.27
C SER A 380 -0.73 -27.30 4.63
N SER A 381 0.20 -27.73 5.48
CA SER A 381 -0.10 -28.12 6.85
C SER A 381 -0.46 -26.92 7.74
N LYS A 382 -0.29 -25.69 7.24
CA LYS A 382 -0.51 -24.45 8.01
C LYS A 382 -1.93 -24.35 8.56
N GLY A 383 -2.94 -24.74 7.78
CA GLY A 383 -4.33 -24.72 8.23
C GLY A 383 -4.59 -25.71 9.37
N ALA A 384 -4.03 -26.91 9.28
CA ALA A 384 -4.13 -27.90 10.37
C ALA A 384 -3.38 -27.42 11.63
N VAL A 385 -2.18 -26.87 11.48
CA VAL A 385 -1.42 -26.30 12.60
C VAL A 385 -2.20 -25.16 13.25
N TYR A 386 -2.80 -24.25 12.46
CA TYR A 386 -3.64 -23.16 12.97
C TYR A 386 -4.77 -23.70 13.85
N PHE A 387 -5.60 -24.61 13.34
CA PHE A 387 -6.71 -25.17 14.12
C PHE A 387 -6.24 -25.99 15.33
N LEU A 388 -5.19 -26.80 15.21
CA LEU A 388 -4.65 -27.56 16.34
C LEU A 388 -4.12 -26.65 17.45
N SER A 389 -3.39 -25.59 17.09
CA SER A 389 -2.91 -24.60 18.06
C SER A 389 -4.04 -23.79 18.68
N MET A 390 -5.08 -23.43 17.91
CA MET A 390 -6.29 -22.78 18.42
C MET A 390 -7.02 -23.65 19.44
N ILE A 391 -7.24 -24.93 19.11
CA ILE A 391 -7.85 -25.90 20.01
C ILE A 391 -6.98 -26.09 21.27
N GLY A 392 -5.66 -26.15 21.12
CA GLY A 392 -4.73 -26.22 22.25
C GLY A 392 -4.88 -25.04 23.22
N ILE A 393 -4.92 -23.81 22.71
CA ILE A 393 -5.14 -22.61 23.53
C ILE A 393 -6.53 -22.62 24.17
N LEU A 394 -7.57 -23.00 23.41
CA LEU A 394 -8.93 -23.12 23.91
C LEU A 394 -9.02 -24.13 25.07
N LEU A 395 -8.35 -25.28 24.97
CA LEU A 395 -8.29 -26.29 26.03
C LEU A 395 -7.58 -25.75 27.27
N VAL A 396 -6.44 -25.07 27.10
CA VAL A 396 -5.71 -24.47 28.23
C VAL A 396 -6.58 -23.46 28.97
N ILE A 397 -7.23 -22.52 28.26
CA ILE A 397 -8.09 -21.52 28.90
C ILE A 397 -9.32 -22.18 29.53
N SER A 398 -9.90 -23.20 28.88
CA SER A 398 -11.02 -23.98 29.43
C SER A 398 -10.65 -24.63 30.76
N VAL A 399 -9.48 -25.28 30.84
CA VAL A 399 -8.98 -25.90 32.08
C VAL A 399 -8.72 -24.85 33.15
N LEU A 400 -8.06 -23.73 32.81
CA LEU A 400 -7.82 -22.64 33.76
C LEU A 400 -9.12 -22.05 34.32
N LEU A 401 -10.13 -21.86 33.47
CA LEU A 401 -11.44 -21.39 33.92
C LEU A 401 -12.09 -22.41 34.86
N LEU A 402 -12.12 -23.69 34.50
CA LEU A 402 -12.72 -24.73 35.34
C LEU A 402 -12.01 -24.89 36.68
N LEU A 403 -10.68 -24.76 36.72
CA LEU A 403 -9.90 -24.74 37.96
C LEU A 403 -10.22 -23.50 38.81
N ALA A 404 -10.33 -22.32 38.20
CA ALA A 404 -10.71 -21.10 38.90
C ALA A 404 -12.13 -21.23 39.48
N VAL A 405 -13.09 -21.73 38.70
CA VAL A 405 -14.45 -22.03 39.19
C VAL A 405 -14.38 -23.04 40.32
N HIS A 406 -13.61 -24.12 40.20
CA HIS A 406 -13.50 -25.15 41.25
C HIS A 406 -12.96 -24.61 42.57
N GLN A 407 -12.00 -23.68 42.50
CA GLN A 407 -11.38 -23.06 43.68
C GLN A 407 -12.33 -22.09 44.40
N PHE A 408 -13.11 -21.30 43.66
CA PHE A 408 -13.87 -20.17 44.21
C PHE A 408 -15.38 -20.42 44.34
N LEU A 409 -15.91 -21.53 43.83
CA LEU A 409 -17.32 -21.90 43.94
C LEU A 409 -17.65 -22.35 45.36
N GLU A 410 -18.60 -21.69 46.02
CA GLU A 410 -19.01 -22.02 47.38
C GLU A 410 -19.83 -23.32 47.45
N VAL A 411 -20.73 -23.50 46.50
CA VAL A 411 -21.65 -24.65 46.44
C VAL A 411 -21.31 -25.51 45.22
N ARG A 412 -20.66 -26.64 45.47
CA ARG A 412 -20.14 -27.54 44.42
C ARG A 412 -21.22 -28.45 43.85
N VAL A 413 -22.05 -27.88 42.98
CA VAL A 413 -23.01 -28.66 42.17
C VAL A 413 -22.54 -28.68 40.72
N THR A 414 -22.53 -29.87 40.12
CA THR A 414 -22.01 -30.14 38.77
C THR A 414 -22.61 -29.23 37.70
N TRP A 415 -23.90 -28.88 37.80
CA TRP A 415 -24.55 -28.04 36.79
C TRP A 415 -24.02 -26.59 36.78
N HIS A 416 -23.51 -26.04 37.90
CA HIS A 416 -22.92 -24.70 37.92
C HIS A 416 -21.69 -24.62 37.01
N TYR A 417 -20.84 -25.65 37.00
CA TYR A 417 -19.70 -25.73 36.10
C TYR A 417 -20.13 -25.74 34.63
N ILE A 418 -21.18 -26.50 34.31
CA ILE A 418 -21.72 -26.60 32.94
C ILE A 418 -22.27 -25.24 32.49
N VAL A 419 -23.07 -24.57 33.32
CA VAL A 419 -23.67 -23.28 32.98
C VAL A 419 -22.61 -22.20 32.79
N ILE A 420 -21.66 -22.07 33.73
CA ILE A 420 -20.57 -21.10 33.62
C ILE A 420 -19.73 -21.37 32.36
N TYR A 421 -19.43 -22.64 32.07
CA TYR A 421 -18.64 -23.00 30.90
C TYR A 421 -19.36 -22.67 29.59
N ILE A 422 -20.64 -23.02 29.45
CA ILE A 422 -21.44 -22.71 28.25
C ILE A 422 -21.53 -21.19 28.03
N VAL A 423 -21.76 -20.43 29.09
CA VAL A 423 -21.84 -18.96 29.01
C VAL A 423 -20.50 -18.35 28.63
N ALA A 424 -19.39 -18.86 29.18
CA ALA A 424 -18.05 -18.38 28.89
C ALA A 424 -17.52 -18.84 27.52
N LEU A 425 -18.03 -19.92 26.95
CA LEU A 425 -17.50 -20.55 25.74
C LEU A 425 -17.33 -19.57 24.56
N PRO A 426 -18.31 -18.70 24.20
CA PRO A 426 -18.13 -17.72 23.13
C PRO A 426 -16.98 -16.73 23.37
N LEU A 427 -16.74 -16.37 24.64
CA LEU A 427 -15.65 -15.48 25.06
C LEU A 427 -14.31 -16.21 24.92
N ILE A 428 -14.19 -17.42 25.46
CA ILE A 428 -12.94 -18.18 25.44
C ILE A 428 -12.51 -18.53 24.02
N ILE A 429 -13.45 -18.91 23.15
CA ILE A 429 -13.15 -19.13 21.72
C ILE A 429 -12.67 -17.82 21.07
N GLY A 430 -13.31 -16.69 21.39
CA GLY A 430 -12.88 -15.37 20.90
C GLY A 430 -11.45 -15.02 21.32
N ILE A 431 -11.12 -15.24 22.60
CA ILE A 431 -9.78 -15.04 23.16
C ILE A 431 -8.76 -15.95 22.46
N ALA A 432 -9.07 -17.23 22.31
CA ALA A 432 -8.20 -18.17 21.61
C ALA A 432 -7.93 -17.72 20.17
N LEU A 433 -8.97 -17.29 19.45
CA LEU A 433 -8.83 -16.77 18.08
C LEU A 433 -7.99 -15.49 18.01
N GLU A 434 -8.19 -14.54 18.93
CA GLU A 434 -7.45 -13.28 18.97
C GLU A 434 -5.95 -13.52 19.20
N VAL A 435 -5.61 -14.35 20.20
CA VAL A 435 -4.23 -14.76 20.47
C VAL A 435 -3.64 -15.51 19.27
N MET A 436 -4.39 -16.44 18.69
CA MET A 436 -3.92 -17.21 17.54
C MET A 436 -3.66 -16.34 16.31
N ASN A 437 -4.58 -15.43 16.00
CA ASN A 437 -4.43 -14.47 14.91
C ASN A 437 -3.21 -13.58 15.15
N PHE A 438 -3.00 -13.10 16.38
CA PHE A 438 -1.80 -12.33 16.71
C PHE A 438 -0.48 -13.10 16.51
N ILE A 439 -0.44 -14.38 16.89
CA ILE A 439 0.74 -15.23 16.71
C ILE A 439 1.00 -15.49 15.21
N PHE A 440 -0.05 -15.81 14.46
CA PHE A 440 0.06 -16.19 13.05
C PHE A 440 0.36 -15.00 12.15
N THR A 441 -0.29 -13.85 12.35
CA THR A 441 -0.03 -12.62 11.55
C THR A 441 1.41 -12.12 11.68
N ARG A 442 2.10 -12.43 12.79
CA ARG A 442 3.53 -12.10 12.97
C ARG A 442 4.50 -13.11 12.36
N ARG A 443 4.05 -14.35 12.12
CA ARG A 443 4.90 -15.46 11.64
C ARG A 443 4.69 -15.76 10.16
N ILE A 444 3.51 -15.50 9.63
CA ILE A 444 3.13 -15.75 8.25
C ILE A 444 3.24 -14.45 7.47
N LEU A 445 3.92 -14.52 6.32
CA LEU A 445 3.98 -13.41 5.38
C LEU A 445 2.61 -13.24 4.72
N VAL A 446 2.16 -11.99 4.61
CA VAL A 446 0.93 -11.62 3.89
C VAL A 446 1.03 -12.13 2.46
N LYS A 447 0.00 -12.86 2.01
CA LYS A 447 -0.05 -13.43 0.68
C LYS A 447 -0.71 -12.45 -0.28
N HIS A 448 0.12 -11.65 -0.94
CA HIS A 448 -0.30 -10.86 -2.09
C HIS A 448 -0.68 -11.79 -3.25
N ILE A 449 -1.68 -11.38 -4.03
CA ILE A 449 -2.07 -12.02 -5.28
C ILE A 449 -1.63 -11.12 -6.44
N PRO A 450 -1.06 -11.67 -7.52
CA PRO A 450 -0.54 -10.87 -8.61
C PRO A 450 -1.67 -10.25 -9.45
N SER A 451 -1.39 -9.14 -10.13
CA SER A 451 -2.32 -8.35 -10.93
C SER A 451 -1.71 -8.00 -12.28
N MET A 452 -2.56 -7.95 -13.32
CA MET A 452 -2.24 -7.27 -14.57
C MET A 452 -2.20 -5.75 -14.35
N ASP A 453 -1.41 -5.04 -15.15
CA ASP A 453 -1.43 -3.58 -15.22
C ASP A 453 -2.49 -3.11 -16.21
N TYR A 454 -3.61 -2.58 -15.68
CA TYR A 454 -4.67 -1.95 -16.44
C TYR A 454 -4.88 -0.48 -16.08
N LEU A 455 -3.88 0.16 -15.46
CA LEU A 455 -3.99 1.59 -15.12
C LEU A 455 -4.16 2.46 -16.37
N THR A 456 -3.48 2.09 -17.46
CA THR A 456 -3.58 2.77 -18.75
C THR A 456 -4.87 2.42 -19.50
N GLN A 457 -5.18 1.12 -19.63
CA GLN A 457 -6.36 0.66 -20.34
C GLN A 457 -6.79 -0.75 -19.92
N ILE A 458 -8.10 -0.93 -19.70
CA ILE A 458 -8.74 -2.24 -19.62
C ILE A 458 -8.98 -2.81 -21.04
N PRO A 459 -8.51 -4.04 -21.35
CA PRO A 459 -8.72 -4.65 -22.67
C PRO A 459 -10.17 -5.15 -22.85
N ASP A 460 -10.60 -5.34 -24.10
CA ASP A 460 -11.96 -5.82 -24.41
C ASP A 460 -12.26 -7.19 -23.79
N SER A 461 -11.25 -8.06 -23.66
CA SER A 461 -11.36 -9.38 -23.03
C SER A 461 -11.65 -9.34 -21.52
N ALA A 462 -11.46 -8.17 -20.89
CA ALA A 462 -11.68 -7.93 -19.47
C ALA A 462 -12.72 -6.81 -19.23
N ARG A 463 -13.60 -6.57 -20.21
CA ARG A 463 -14.67 -5.57 -20.11
C ARG A 463 -15.51 -5.79 -18.85
N THR A 464 -15.76 -4.69 -18.13
CA THR A 464 -16.26 -4.73 -16.76
C THR A 464 -17.40 -3.75 -16.53
N PHE A 465 -18.41 -4.18 -15.76
CA PHE A 465 -19.45 -3.31 -15.22
C PHE A 465 -19.20 -2.98 -13.74
N VAL A 466 -19.30 -1.72 -13.36
CA VAL A 466 -19.45 -1.27 -11.97
C VAL A 466 -20.94 -1.09 -11.70
N VAL A 467 -21.50 -1.92 -10.83
CA VAL A 467 -22.93 -1.92 -10.53
C VAL A 467 -23.21 -1.49 -9.09
N MET A 468 -24.26 -0.71 -8.92
CA MET A 468 -24.76 -0.31 -7.61
C MET A 468 -26.23 -0.76 -7.44
N PRO A 469 -26.47 -1.91 -6.77
CA PRO A 469 -27.82 -2.35 -6.47
C PRO A 469 -28.46 -1.51 -5.35
N VAL A 470 -29.49 -0.72 -5.70
CA VAL A 470 -30.20 0.18 -4.78
C VAL A 470 -31.70 -0.12 -4.64
N ILE A 471 -32.28 0.24 -3.49
CA ILE A 471 -33.74 0.27 -3.29
C ILE A 471 -34.11 1.74 -3.15
N ILE A 472 -35.02 2.23 -3.99
CA ILE A 472 -35.37 3.64 -4.06
C ILE A 472 -36.79 3.87 -3.55
N SER A 473 -36.96 4.90 -2.70
CA SER A 473 -38.25 5.34 -2.19
C SER A 473 -38.70 6.71 -2.72
N SER A 474 -37.78 7.53 -3.26
CA SER A 474 -38.09 8.86 -3.80
C SER A 474 -37.18 9.24 -4.97
N LYS A 475 -37.61 10.25 -5.73
CA LYS A 475 -36.85 10.79 -6.88
C LYS A 475 -35.49 11.36 -6.46
N GLU A 476 -35.45 12.10 -5.35
CA GLU A 476 -34.23 12.76 -4.86
C GLU A 476 -33.16 11.74 -4.48
N GLN A 477 -33.58 10.66 -3.82
CA GLN A 477 -32.71 9.53 -3.50
C GLN A 477 -32.16 8.87 -4.77
N GLY A 478 -33.00 8.65 -5.77
CA GLY A 478 -32.59 8.08 -7.05
C GLY A 478 -31.57 8.95 -7.79
N ILE A 479 -31.79 10.26 -7.85
CA ILE A 479 -30.86 11.23 -8.46
C ILE A 479 -29.53 11.24 -7.70
N SER A 480 -29.57 11.21 -6.36
CA SER A 480 -28.36 11.13 -5.53
C SER A 480 -27.51 9.90 -5.89
N TYR A 481 -28.13 8.74 -6.08
CA TYR A 481 -27.44 7.52 -6.47
C TYR A 481 -26.85 7.56 -7.89
N ILE A 482 -27.56 8.13 -8.87
CA ILE A 482 -26.96 8.34 -10.21
C ILE A 482 -25.76 9.31 -10.12
N ASN A 483 -25.87 10.37 -9.31
CA ASN A 483 -24.75 11.29 -9.10
C ASN A 483 -23.56 10.62 -8.39
N ARG A 484 -23.79 9.60 -7.54
CA ARG A 484 -22.70 8.76 -7.00
C ARG A 484 -22.03 7.90 -8.06
N LEU A 485 -22.79 7.30 -8.99
CA LEU A 485 -22.20 6.60 -10.14
C LEU A 485 -21.31 7.54 -10.97
N GLN A 486 -21.75 8.78 -11.20
CA GLN A 486 -20.94 9.81 -11.85
C GLN A 486 -19.61 10.05 -11.11
N LYS A 487 -19.62 10.13 -9.77
CA LYS A 487 -18.39 10.25 -8.96
C LYS A 487 -17.46 9.05 -9.16
N HIS A 488 -17.99 7.83 -9.20
CA HIS A 488 -17.18 6.63 -9.43
C HIS A 488 -16.56 6.62 -10.82
N TYR A 489 -17.30 7.06 -11.85
CA TYR A 489 -16.79 7.25 -13.19
C TYR A 489 -15.64 8.27 -13.23
N LEU A 490 -15.84 9.45 -12.63
CA LEU A 490 -14.81 10.49 -12.60
C LEU A 490 -13.53 10.03 -11.89
N ALA A 491 -13.65 9.17 -10.88
CA ALA A 491 -12.51 8.58 -10.19
C ALA A 491 -11.85 7.43 -10.97
N ASN A 492 -12.55 6.75 -11.88
CA ASN A 492 -12.09 5.53 -12.55
C ASN A 492 -12.41 5.57 -14.05
N GLN A 493 -11.85 6.52 -14.79
CA GLN A 493 -12.07 6.63 -16.23
C GLN A 493 -11.25 5.57 -16.97
N GLN A 494 -11.92 4.69 -17.71
CA GLN A 494 -11.30 3.59 -18.47
C GLN A 494 -12.16 3.26 -19.70
N LYS A 495 -11.52 2.89 -20.83
CA LYS A 495 -12.24 2.62 -22.10
C LYS A 495 -13.29 1.50 -21.99
N ASN A 496 -12.99 0.44 -21.25
CA ASN A 496 -13.84 -0.76 -21.13
C ASN A 496 -14.48 -0.91 -19.74
N LEU A 497 -14.70 0.21 -19.05
CA LEU A 497 -15.38 0.24 -17.75
C LEU A 497 -16.69 1.02 -17.86
N PHE A 498 -17.78 0.34 -17.53
CA PHE A 498 -19.13 0.86 -17.66
C PHE A 498 -19.81 0.88 -16.29
N PHE A 499 -20.81 1.73 -16.11
CA PHE A 499 -21.44 1.97 -14.81
C PHE A 499 -22.94 1.70 -14.92
N ALA A 500 -23.51 0.97 -13.96
CA ALA A 500 -24.94 0.66 -13.97
C ALA A 500 -25.60 0.82 -12.60
N LEU A 501 -26.82 1.39 -12.61
CA LEU A 501 -27.70 1.39 -11.46
C LEU A 501 -28.71 0.24 -11.58
N LEU A 502 -28.74 -0.65 -10.59
CA LEU A 502 -29.74 -1.73 -10.52
C LEU A 502 -30.79 -1.36 -9.48
N VAL A 503 -32.01 -1.08 -9.92
CA VAL A 503 -33.05 -0.42 -9.12
C VAL A 503 -34.18 -1.39 -8.80
N ASP A 504 -34.49 -1.46 -7.50
CA ASP A 504 -35.78 -1.93 -7.00
C ASP A 504 -36.53 -0.74 -6.38
N PHE A 505 -37.85 -0.73 -6.48
CA PHE A 505 -38.67 0.21 -5.71
C PHE A 505 -38.91 -0.27 -4.28
N LYS A 506 -39.23 0.65 -3.36
CA LYS A 506 -39.64 0.35 -1.97
C LYS A 506 -40.76 -0.68 -1.91
N ASP A 507 -40.74 -1.57 -0.92
CA ASP A 507 -41.77 -2.60 -0.72
C ASP A 507 -43.19 -1.96 -0.60
N SER A 508 -44.23 -2.57 -1.20
CA SER A 508 -45.59 -2.02 -1.27
C SER A 508 -46.68 -3.11 -1.18
N GLN A 509 -47.93 -2.72 -0.92
CA GLN A 509 -49.11 -3.61 -1.05
C GLN A 509 -49.63 -3.73 -2.49
N GLU A 510 -49.19 -2.82 -3.35
CA GLU A 510 -49.53 -2.81 -4.78
C GLU A 510 -48.29 -3.03 -5.63
N GLN A 511 -48.48 -3.60 -6.82
CA GLN A 511 -47.38 -3.88 -7.73
C GLN A 511 -46.75 -2.59 -8.28
N PHE A 512 -47.60 -1.64 -8.65
CA PHE A 512 -47.23 -0.35 -9.25
C PHE A 512 -47.84 0.77 -8.43
N LEU A 513 -47.04 1.77 -8.09
CA LEU A 513 -47.47 3.02 -7.45
C LEU A 513 -47.32 4.17 -8.44
N PRO A 514 -48.14 5.23 -8.35
CA PRO A 514 -47.99 6.41 -9.21
C PRO A 514 -46.59 7.03 -9.13
N GLU A 515 -46.00 7.05 -7.94
CA GLU A 515 -44.65 7.55 -7.63
C GLU A 515 -43.54 6.81 -8.40
N ASP A 516 -43.75 5.53 -8.75
CA ASP A 516 -42.74 4.74 -9.44
C ASP A 516 -42.41 5.32 -10.83
N LYS A 517 -43.44 5.84 -11.53
CA LYS A 517 -43.29 6.45 -12.85
C LYS A 517 -42.49 7.75 -12.78
N GLU A 518 -42.72 8.57 -11.76
CA GLU A 518 -41.98 9.80 -11.53
C GLU A 518 -40.49 9.53 -11.24
N ILE A 519 -40.21 8.48 -10.44
CA ILE A 519 -38.85 8.03 -10.16
C ILE A 519 -38.20 7.51 -11.44
N GLU A 520 -38.89 6.66 -12.19
CA GLU A 520 -38.40 6.08 -13.45
C GLU A 520 -38.02 7.17 -14.46
N GLU A 521 -38.93 8.09 -14.77
CA GLU A 521 -38.68 9.17 -15.73
C GLU A 521 -37.51 10.06 -15.31
N ALA A 522 -37.39 10.35 -14.01
CA ALA A 522 -36.27 11.13 -13.49
C ALA A 522 -34.92 10.41 -13.63
N LEU A 523 -34.88 9.10 -13.39
CA LEU A 523 -33.67 8.30 -13.53
C LEU A 523 -33.26 8.15 -15.00
N ILE A 524 -34.23 7.92 -15.90
CA ILE A 524 -34.01 7.85 -17.35
C ILE A 524 -33.40 9.16 -17.85
N CYS A 525 -34.06 10.29 -17.56
CA CYS A 525 -33.61 11.60 -17.98
C CYS A 525 -32.18 11.88 -17.49
N ARG A 526 -31.90 11.60 -16.21
CA ARG A 526 -30.57 11.82 -15.64
C ARG A 526 -29.49 10.93 -16.23
N ALA A 527 -29.80 9.66 -16.53
CA ALA A 527 -28.85 8.75 -17.17
C ALA A 527 -28.51 9.20 -18.61
N GLU A 528 -29.51 9.63 -19.37
CA GLU A 528 -29.31 10.18 -20.71
C GLU A 528 -28.53 11.50 -20.70
N GLU A 529 -28.81 12.40 -19.75
CA GLU A 529 -28.01 13.62 -19.55
C GLU A 529 -26.53 13.30 -19.32
N LEU A 530 -26.23 12.31 -18.47
CA LEU A 530 -24.85 11.90 -18.22
C LEU A 530 -24.19 11.27 -19.45
N ASN A 531 -24.90 10.42 -20.20
CA ASN A 531 -24.36 9.85 -21.44
C ASN A 531 -24.15 10.90 -22.54
N LYS A 532 -24.96 11.97 -22.58
CA LYS A 532 -24.73 13.13 -23.46
C LYS A 532 -23.51 13.94 -23.01
N LEU A 533 -23.40 14.23 -21.71
CA LEU A 533 -22.29 14.99 -21.12
C LEU A 533 -20.95 14.27 -21.31
N TYR A 534 -20.94 12.95 -21.13
CA TYR A 534 -19.77 12.08 -21.29
C TYR A 534 -19.92 11.22 -22.55
N SER A 535 -19.97 11.90 -23.70
CA SER A 535 -20.10 11.25 -25.00
C SER A 535 -18.93 10.31 -25.27
N SER A 536 -19.24 9.04 -25.55
CA SER A 536 -18.28 8.00 -25.91
C SER A 536 -18.87 7.12 -27.01
N GLU A 537 -18.08 6.20 -27.59
CA GLU A 537 -18.58 5.25 -28.60
C GLU A 537 -19.77 4.43 -28.10
N GLN A 538 -19.86 4.23 -26.78
CA GLN A 538 -20.86 3.40 -26.12
C GLN A 538 -21.44 4.11 -24.89
N PRO A 539 -22.70 3.83 -24.50
CA PRO A 539 -23.30 4.47 -23.32
C PRO A 539 -22.59 4.01 -22.04
N LEU A 540 -21.93 4.95 -21.35
CA LEU A 540 -21.15 4.69 -20.13
C LEU A 540 -22.03 4.41 -18.92
N PHE A 541 -23.19 5.07 -18.84
CA PHE A 541 -24.13 4.97 -17.73
C PHE A 541 -25.35 4.18 -18.18
N SER A 542 -25.58 3.04 -17.52
CA SER A 542 -26.71 2.15 -17.76
C SER A 542 -27.68 2.14 -16.59
N LEU A 543 -28.95 1.86 -16.87
CA LEU A 543 -30.02 1.83 -15.88
C LEU A 543 -30.85 0.56 -16.07
N PHE A 544 -31.08 -0.17 -14.99
CA PHE A 544 -31.90 -1.38 -14.99
C PHE A 544 -32.92 -1.30 -13.84
N ILE A 545 -34.19 -1.09 -14.17
CA ILE A 545 -35.27 -0.95 -13.20
C ILE A 545 -36.13 -2.21 -13.19
N ARG A 546 -36.40 -2.74 -12.00
CA ARG A 546 -37.25 -3.91 -11.80
C ARG A 546 -38.64 -3.54 -11.28
N TYR A 547 -39.66 -4.21 -11.79
CA TYR A 547 -41.00 -4.14 -11.21
C TYR A 547 -41.11 -5.06 -9.97
N ARG A 548 -42.07 -4.77 -9.08
CA ARG A 548 -42.28 -5.57 -7.87
C ARG A 548 -42.98 -6.90 -8.20
N LYS A 549 -42.60 -7.98 -7.53
CA LYS A 549 -43.30 -9.28 -7.58
C LYS A 549 -43.95 -9.56 -6.22
N TRP A 550 -45.14 -10.18 -6.24
CA TRP A 550 -45.80 -10.61 -5.00
C TRP A 550 -44.95 -11.65 -4.29
N ASN A 551 -44.62 -11.40 -3.02
CA ASN A 551 -43.89 -12.33 -2.18
C ASN A 551 -44.81 -12.88 -1.09
N ALA A 552 -45.22 -14.14 -1.21
CA ALA A 552 -46.11 -14.78 -0.24
C ALA A 552 -45.50 -14.88 1.18
N SER A 553 -44.17 -14.94 1.31
CA SER A 553 -43.49 -15.08 2.60
C SER A 553 -43.38 -13.75 3.35
N GLU A 554 -43.31 -12.64 2.63
CA GLU A 554 -43.23 -11.28 3.17
C GLU A 554 -44.60 -10.56 3.15
N LYS A 555 -45.59 -11.11 2.42
CA LYS A 555 -46.95 -10.56 2.26
C LYS A 555 -46.96 -9.13 1.71
N CYS A 556 -46.10 -8.87 0.72
CA CYS A 556 -46.03 -7.61 0.00
C CYS A 556 -45.52 -7.82 -1.42
N TYR A 557 -45.73 -6.82 -2.28
CA TYR A 557 -45.01 -6.66 -3.54
C TYR A 557 -43.63 -6.05 -3.25
N MET A 558 -42.58 -6.72 -3.71
CA MET A 558 -41.19 -6.27 -3.51
C MET A 558 -40.30 -6.72 -4.67
N GLY A 559 -39.09 -6.15 -4.77
CA GLY A 559 -38.07 -6.66 -5.69
C GLY A 559 -37.68 -8.10 -5.32
N TRP A 560 -37.75 -9.03 -6.28
CA TRP A 560 -37.42 -10.44 -6.06
C TRP A 560 -36.01 -10.57 -5.48
N GLU A 561 -35.87 -11.25 -4.34
CA GLU A 561 -34.60 -11.51 -3.63
C GLU A 561 -33.72 -10.28 -3.31
N ARG A 562 -34.28 -9.07 -3.40
CA ARG A 562 -33.59 -7.78 -3.19
C ARG A 562 -32.22 -7.70 -3.90
N LYS A 563 -31.14 -7.42 -3.14
CA LYS A 563 -29.78 -7.27 -3.67
C LYS A 563 -29.32 -8.53 -4.41
N ARG A 564 -29.58 -9.72 -3.87
CA ARG A 564 -29.21 -10.99 -4.53
C ARG A 564 -29.92 -11.13 -5.86
N GLY A 565 -31.23 -10.92 -5.86
CA GLY A 565 -32.04 -11.07 -7.08
C GLY A 565 -31.67 -10.07 -8.17
N LYS A 566 -31.36 -8.81 -7.81
CA LYS A 566 -30.84 -7.83 -8.77
C LYS A 566 -29.59 -8.32 -9.48
N LEU A 567 -28.63 -8.83 -8.71
CA LEU A 567 -27.37 -9.35 -9.26
C LEU A 567 -27.60 -10.66 -10.02
N GLU A 568 -28.51 -11.53 -9.58
CA GLU A 568 -28.81 -12.81 -10.22
C GLU A 568 -29.48 -12.60 -11.59
N GLU A 569 -30.53 -11.78 -11.68
CA GLU A 569 -31.18 -11.44 -12.96
C GLU A 569 -30.25 -10.62 -13.86
N PHE A 570 -29.43 -9.73 -13.30
CA PHE A 570 -28.42 -9.01 -14.09
C PHE A 570 -27.41 -9.97 -14.71
N ASN A 571 -26.93 -10.95 -13.93
CA ASN A 571 -26.05 -12.00 -14.44
C ASN A 571 -26.74 -12.91 -15.47
N TYR A 572 -28.07 -13.11 -15.42
CA TYR A 572 -28.80 -13.82 -16.47
C TYR A 572 -28.66 -13.10 -17.81
N LEU A 573 -28.89 -11.77 -17.81
CA LEU A 573 -28.74 -10.95 -19.02
C LEU A 573 -27.31 -11.00 -19.57
N LEU A 574 -26.31 -10.87 -18.70
CA LEU A 574 -24.90 -10.92 -19.12
C LEU A 574 -24.47 -12.31 -19.62
N ASN A 575 -25.16 -13.38 -19.22
CA ASN A 575 -24.93 -14.74 -19.75
C ASN A 575 -25.80 -15.05 -20.99
N GLY A 576 -26.50 -14.07 -21.57
CA GLY A 576 -27.24 -14.20 -22.82
C GLY A 576 -28.68 -14.67 -22.69
N MET A 577 -29.25 -14.68 -21.48
CA MET A 577 -30.70 -14.87 -21.30
C MET A 577 -31.46 -13.62 -21.74
N LYS A 578 -32.74 -13.78 -22.11
CA LYS A 578 -33.52 -12.67 -22.65
C LYS A 578 -34.11 -11.81 -21.53
N LYS A 579 -34.49 -10.57 -21.87
CA LYS A 579 -35.14 -9.64 -20.95
C LYS A 579 -36.40 -10.24 -20.33
N GLU A 580 -37.17 -11.00 -21.12
CA GLU A 580 -38.45 -11.59 -20.71
C GLU A 580 -38.31 -12.61 -19.59
N ASP A 581 -37.12 -13.18 -19.39
CA ASP A 581 -36.80 -14.12 -18.30
C ASP A 581 -36.51 -13.41 -16.97
N THR A 582 -36.54 -12.07 -16.95
CA THR A 582 -36.21 -11.23 -15.79
C THR A 582 -37.37 -10.33 -15.39
N SER A 583 -37.29 -9.69 -14.20
CA SER A 583 -38.23 -8.63 -13.82
C SER A 583 -37.78 -7.22 -14.21
N PHE A 584 -36.80 -7.05 -15.10
CA PHE A 584 -36.41 -5.72 -15.58
C PHE A 584 -37.47 -5.15 -16.52
N SER A 585 -38.23 -4.15 -16.06
CA SER A 585 -39.20 -3.42 -16.90
C SER A 585 -38.48 -2.48 -17.86
N THR A 586 -37.45 -1.78 -17.36
CA THR A 586 -36.79 -0.69 -18.07
C THR A 586 -35.29 -0.91 -18.09
N MET A 587 -34.69 -0.84 -19.27
CA MET A 587 -33.26 -1.02 -19.48
C MET A 587 -32.73 0.06 -20.41
N ILE A 588 -31.77 0.85 -19.93
CA ILE A 588 -30.95 1.76 -20.73
C ILE A 588 -29.55 1.17 -20.75
N CYS A 589 -29.17 0.56 -21.87
CA CYS A 589 -27.84 0.01 -22.14
C CYS A 589 -27.71 -0.27 -23.65
N ASP A 590 -26.50 -0.56 -24.14
CA ASP A 590 -26.34 -1.18 -25.46
C ASP A 590 -26.59 -2.69 -25.37
N PRO A 591 -27.67 -3.23 -25.96
CA PRO A 591 -27.99 -4.66 -25.90
C PRO A 591 -26.91 -5.54 -26.53
N ASN A 592 -26.17 -5.03 -27.52
CA ASN A 592 -25.15 -5.80 -28.23
C ASN A 592 -23.93 -6.10 -27.36
N LEU A 593 -23.70 -5.32 -26.31
CA LEU A 593 -22.57 -5.48 -25.42
C LEU A 593 -22.85 -6.38 -24.22
N LEU A 594 -24.12 -6.68 -23.89
CA LEU A 594 -24.46 -7.39 -22.64
C LEU A 594 -23.71 -8.72 -22.46
N SER A 595 -23.54 -9.51 -23.52
CA SER A 595 -22.82 -10.79 -23.46
C SER A 595 -21.29 -10.66 -23.47
N SER A 596 -20.76 -9.46 -23.68
CA SER A 596 -19.32 -9.20 -23.77
C SER A 596 -18.66 -8.87 -22.43
N TYR A 597 -19.45 -8.56 -21.39
CA TYR A 597 -18.94 -8.23 -20.07
C TYR A 597 -18.48 -9.48 -19.33
N ARG A 598 -17.17 -9.54 -19.06
CA ARG A 598 -16.58 -10.66 -18.35
C ARG A 598 -16.71 -10.54 -16.84
N TYR A 599 -16.59 -9.30 -16.34
CA TYR A 599 -16.52 -9.03 -14.90
C TYR A 599 -17.57 -8.03 -14.45
N VAL A 600 -17.97 -8.15 -13.19
CA VAL A 600 -18.81 -7.18 -12.50
C VAL A 600 -18.18 -6.80 -11.18
N ILE A 601 -18.02 -5.50 -10.95
CA ILE A 601 -17.71 -4.89 -9.65
C ILE A 601 -19.03 -4.47 -9.03
N THR A 602 -19.43 -5.07 -7.91
CA THR A 602 -20.62 -4.62 -7.16
C THR A 602 -20.21 -3.77 -5.96
N LEU A 603 -20.92 -2.66 -5.76
CA LEU A 603 -20.73 -1.72 -4.65
C LEU A 603 -22.06 -1.51 -3.93
N ASP A 604 -22.01 -1.25 -2.61
CA ASP A 604 -23.21 -0.79 -1.92
C ASP A 604 -23.46 0.70 -2.20
N ALA A 605 -24.70 1.13 -1.93
CA ALA A 605 -25.10 2.52 -2.10
C ALA A 605 -24.27 3.52 -1.28
N ASP A 606 -23.63 3.07 -0.19
CA ASP A 606 -22.79 3.87 0.71
C ASP A 606 -21.28 3.69 0.50
N THR A 607 -20.87 2.92 -0.51
CA THR A 607 -19.46 2.62 -0.81
C THR A 607 -18.90 3.53 -1.88
N ASP A 608 -17.73 4.11 -1.61
CA ASP A 608 -16.97 4.88 -2.59
C ASP A 608 -15.79 4.09 -3.16
N LEU A 609 -15.78 3.96 -4.48
CA LEU A 609 -14.64 3.43 -5.24
C LEU A 609 -13.55 4.50 -5.36
N ILE A 610 -12.39 4.23 -4.77
CA ILE A 610 -11.22 5.13 -4.83
C ILE A 610 -10.68 5.17 -6.26
N ARG A 611 -9.97 6.25 -6.59
CA ARG A 611 -9.28 6.44 -7.86
C ARG A 611 -8.47 5.20 -8.28
N ASP A 612 -8.59 4.83 -9.55
CA ASP A 612 -7.91 3.74 -10.26
C ASP A 612 -8.10 2.31 -9.66
N ASN A 613 -8.90 2.15 -8.60
CA ASN A 613 -9.10 0.85 -7.96
C ASN A 613 -10.00 -0.08 -8.76
N ALA A 614 -10.85 0.44 -9.67
CA ALA A 614 -11.61 -0.38 -10.60
C ALA A 614 -10.67 -1.18 -11.50
N ALA A 615 -9.74 -0.49 -12.18
CA ALA A 615 -8.75 -1.10 -13.05
C ALA A 615 -7.88 -2.12 -12.29
N LYS A 616 -7.47 -1.78 -11.07
CA LYS A 616 -6.71 -2.71 -10.21
C LYS A 616 -7.51 -3.97 -9.85
N LEU A 617 -8.80 -3.86 -9.54
CA LEU A 617 -9.66 -5.03 -9.29
C LEU A 617 -9.79 -5.92 -10.52
N VAL A 618 -9.95 -5.31 -11.70
CA VAL A 618 -10.00 -6.05 -12.98
C VAL A 618 -8.69 -6.76 -13.24
N GLY A 619 -7.54 -6.08 -13.09
CA GLY A 619 -6.22 -6.67 -13.28
C GLY A 619 -5.93 -7.83 -12.32
N LEU A 620 -6.40 -7.73 -11.08
CA LEU A 620 -6.27 -8.79 -10.07
C LEU A 620 -7.03 -10.06 -10.48
N LEU A 621 -8.29 -9.94 -10.92
CA LEU A 621 -9.09 -11.11 -11.29
C LEU A 621 -8.70 -11.66 -12.65
N ASP A 622 -8.33 -10.80 -13.59
CA ASP A 622 -7.96 -11.20 -14.95
C ASP A 622 -6.57 -11.81 -15.05
N HIS A 623 -5.72 -11.65 -14.04
CA HIS A 623 -4.42 -12.33 -13.99
C HIS A 623 -4.59 -13.85 -14.21
N PRO A 624 -3.84 -14.49 -15.13
CA PRO A 624 -4.07 -15.89 -15.52
C PRO A 624 -4.08 -16.90 -14.36
N MET A 625 -3.21 -16.72 -13.38
CA MET A 625 -3.16 -17.57 -12.19
C MET A 625 -4.33 -17.38 -11.21
N ASN A 626 -5.02 -16.24 -11.30
CA ASN A 626 -6.17 -15.91 -10.45
C ASN A 626 -7.50 -16.25 -11.12
N ARG A 627 -7.55 -16.37 -12.45
CA ARG A 627 -8.76 -16.75 -13.17
C ARG A 627 -9.30 -18.11 -12.71
N PRO A 628 -10.62 -18.25 -12.52
CA PRO A 628 -11.20 -19.46 -11.93
C PRO A 628 -11.16 -20.64 -12.91
N ILE A 629 -10.63 -21.77 -12.45
CA ILE A 629 -10.72 -23.06 -13.15
C ILE A 629 -11.71 -23.94 -12.41
N ILE A 630 -12.84 -24.22 -13.05
CA ILE A 630 -13.94 -25.01 -12.47
C ILE A 630 -13.79 -26.47 -12.88
N ASP A 631 -13.78 -27.36 -11.88
CA ASP A 631 -13.97 -28.80 -12.09
C ASP A 631 -15.45 -29.04 -12.40
N THR A 632 -15.73 -29.39 -13.66
CA THR A 632 -17.09 -29.57 -14.18
C THR A 632 -17.84 -30.71 -13.51
N ASN A 633 -17.14 -31.76 -13.07
CA ASN A 633 -17.75 -32.92 -12.43
C ASN A 633 -18.16 -32.63 -10.98
N LYS A 634 -17.38 -31.82 -10.28
CA LYS A 634 -17.59 -31.51 -8.85
C LYS A 634 -18.26 -30.16 -8.60
N ASN A 635 -18.50 -29.40 -9.67
CA ASN A 635 -19.00 -28.02 -9.63
C ASN A 635 -18.26 -27.17 -8.56
N LYS A 636 -16.92 -27.24 -8.60
CA LYS A 636 -16.04 -26.64 -7.61
C LYS A 636 -14.84 -26.00 -8.29
N VAL A 637 -14.42 -24.84 -7.78
CA VAL A 637 -13.18 -24.19 -8.20
C VAL A 637 -11.97 -25.04 -7.78
N LYS A 638 -11.19 -25.49 -8.76
CA LYS A 638 -9.93 -26.22 -8.58
C LYS A 638 -8.79 -25.25 -8.30
N GLU A 639 -8.66 -24.20 -9.11
CA GLU A 639 -7.60 -23.17 -9.05
C GLU A 639 -8.18 -21.79 -9.36
N GLY A 640 -7.46 -20.73 -8.97
CA GLY A 640 -7.93 -19.36 -9.08
C GLY A 640 -9.09 -19.01 -8.13
N TYR A 641 -9.77 -17.92 -8.46
CA TYR A 641 -10.77 -17.23 -7.66
C TYR A 641 -11.90 -16.75 -8.55
N VAL A 642 -13.12 -16.83 -8.03
CA VAL A 642 -14.33 -16.34 -8.72
C VAL A 642 -14.63 -14.91 -8.29
N ILE A 643 -14.28 -14.56 -7.05
CA ILE A 643 -14.55 -13.26 -6.44
C ILE A 643 -13.24 -12.73 -5.86
N ILE A 644 -12.98 -11.43 -6.01
CA ILE A 644 -11.95 -10.71 -5.26
C ILE A 644 -12.60 -9.64 -4.40
N GLN A 645 -12.43 -9.78 -3.10
CA GLN A 645 -12.86 -8.85 -2.08
C GLN A 645 -11.75 -7.80 -1.85
N PRO A 646 -11.98 -6.50 -2.17
CA PRO A 646 -11.06 -5.43 -1.77
C PRO A 646 -11.11 -5.21 -0.26
N SER A 647 -10.06 -4.55 0.25
CA SER A 647 -10.10 -4.06 1.61
C SER A 647 -11.08 -2.90 1.75
N VAL A 648 -11.94 -2.96 2.76
CA VAL A 648 -12.90 -1.90 3.06
C VAL A 648 -12.36 -1.04 4.20
N ARG A 649 -12.40 0.28 3.99
CA ARG A 649 -11.92 1.30 4.93
C ARG A 649 -13.05 2.26 5.24
N ASN A 650 -13.08 2.83 6.44
CA ASN A 650 -14.04 3.87 6.75
C ASN A 650 -13.52 5.23 6.26
N HIS A 651 -14.41 6.10 5.79
CA HIS A 651 -14.10 7.51 5.61
C HIS A 651 -13.61 8.14 6.92
N ILE A 652 -12.78 9.17 6.79
CA ILE A 652 -12.40 9.99 7.94
C ILE A 652 -13.68 10.64 8.46
N VAL A 653 -13.99 10.40 9.74
CA VAL A 653 -15.18 10.95 10.38
C VAL A 653 -15.10 12.48 10.35
N ASP A 654 -16.19 13.13 9.93
CA ASP A 654 -16.28 14.58 9.92
C ASP A 654 -16.08 15.16 11.32
N ARG A 655 -15.44 16.34 11.41
CA ARG A 655 -15.19 17.01 12.69
C ARG A 655 -16.48 17.42 13.43
N THR A 656 -17.60 17.49 12.73
CA THR A 656 -18.94 17.74 13.25
C THR A 656 -19.69 16.45 13.63
N GLY A 657 -19.09 15.28 13.40
CA GLY A 657 -19.65 13.98 13.74
C GLY A 657 -19.72 13.73 15.25
N SER A 658 -20.44 12.68 15.65
CA SER A 658 -20.58 12.34 17.06
C SER A 658 -19.28 11.80 17.66
N HIS A 659 -19.10 11.98 18.97
CA HIS A 659 -17.96 11.40 19.68
C HIS A 659 -17.94 9.86 19.61
N PHE A 660 -19.11 9.22 19.49
CA PHE A 660 -19.20 7.77 19.25
C PHE A 660 -18.55 7.39 17.92
N ALA A 661 -18.86 8.12 16.84
CA ALA A 661 -18.26 7.88 15.53
C ALA A 661 -16.74 8.15 15.55
N GLU A 662 -16.29 9.17 16.27
CA GLU A 662 -14.85 9.45 16.44
C GLU A 662 -14.09 8.29 17.11
N VAL A 663 -14.65 7.68 18.16
CA VAL A 663 -14.00 6.60 18.92
C VAL A 663 -14.13 5.24 18.20
N PHE A 664 -15.29 4.94 17.61
CA PHE A 664 -15.57 3.63 16.97
C PHE A 664 -15.27 3.59 15.47
N GLY A 665 -15.28 4.73 14.77
CA GLY A 665 -15.04 4.84 13.33
C GLY A 665 -13.60 4.53 12.92
N GLY A 666 -12.67 4.52 13.88
CA GLY A 666 -11.26 4.21 13.71
C GLY A 666 -10.36 5.45 13.83
N GLN A 667 -9.05 5.23 13.90
CA GLN A 667 -8.07 6.32 13.94
C GLN A 667 -8.15 7.18 12.67
N SER A 668 -7.89 8.48 12.81
CA SER A 668 -7.68 9.39 11.68
C SER A 668 -6.18 9.53 11.41
N GLY A 669 -5.71 9.33 10.17
CA GLY A 669 -4.31 9.64 9.82
C GLY A 669 -3.68 8.93 8.61
N LEU A 670 -2.39 9.22 8.39
CA LEU A 670 -1.56 8.75 7.26
C LEU A 670 -1.25 7.24 7.30
N VAL A 671 -1.40 6.57 8.45
CA VAL A 671 -1.14 5.12 8.63
C VAL A 671 -2.10 4.24 7.81
N TYR A 672 -3.23 4.80 7.36
CA TYR A 672 -4.25 4.11 6.55
C TYR A 672 -3.83 3.83 5.10
N TYR A 673 -2.85 4.58 4.58
CA TYR A 673 -2.51 4.52 3.16
C TYR A 673 -1.42 3.48 2.84
N SER A 674 -0.57 3.08 3.79
CA SER A 674 0.70 2.41 3.47
C SER A 674 0.90 0.99 4.03
N THR A 675 -0.09 0.40 4.73
CA THR A 675 0.08 -0.95 5.33
C THR A 675 -0.80 -2.01 4.66
N ALA A 676 -0.14 -3.08 4.19
CA ALA A 676 -0.81 -4.31 3.80
C ALA A 676 -1.54 -4.91 5.02
N ILE A 677 -2.78 -5.35 4.81
CA ILE A 677 -3.62 -5.94 5.85
C ILE A 677 -3.45 -7.46 5.74
N SER A 678 -3.10 -8.11 6.85
CA SER A 678 -3.13 -9.57 6.92
C SER A 678 -4.58 -10.03 7.12
N ASP A 679 -5.03 -10.93 6.24
CA ASP A 679 -6.28 -11.66 6.40
C ASP A 679 -5.92 -13.14 6.64
N ILE A 680 -6.29 -13.66 7.81
CA ILE A 680 -5.89 -15.02 8.22
C ILE A 680 -6.43 -16.08 7.27
N TYR A 681 -7.61 -15.86 6.69
CA TYR A 681 -8.24 -16.81 5.79
C TYR A 681 -7.46 -16.86 4.47
N GLN A 682 -7.09 -15.69 3.92
CA GLN A 682 -6.27 -15.61 2.72
C GLN A 682 -4.83 -16.11 2.96
N ASP A 683 -4.20 -15.72 4.05
CA ASP A 683 -2.78 -16.00 4.31
C ASP A 683 -2.53 -17.49 4.67
N VAL A 684 -3.47 -18.11 5.39
CA VAL A 684 -3.35 -19.52 5.85
C VAL A 684 -4.01 -20.49 4.88
N PHE A 685 -5.22 -20.18 4.42
CA PHE A 685 -6.07 -21.09 3.65
C PHE A 685 -6.16 -20.72 2.16
N GLY A 686 -5.74 -19.52 1.77
CA GLY A 686 -5.84 -19.04 0.40
C GLY A 686 -7.27 -18.79 -0.05
N GLU A 687 -8.16 -18.44 0.89
CA GLU A 687 -9.57 -18.11 0.65
C GLU A 687 -9.96 -16.89 1.51
N GLY A 688 -10.60 -15.87 0.94
CA GLY A 688 -11.15 -14.72 1.67
C GLY A 688 -12.60 -14.91 2.14
N ILE A 689 -13.18 -13.85 2.70
CA ILE A 689 -14.61 -13.72 2.99
C ILE A 689 -15.18 -12.62 2.10
N TYR A 690 -16.27 -12.91 1.40
CA TYR A 690 -16.99 -11.91 0.62
C TYR A 690 -18.01 -11.20 1.49
N ILE A 691 -18.04 -9.87 1.43
CA ILE A 691 -18.97 -9.03 2.21
C ILE A 691 -19.92 -8.23 1.31
N GLY A 692 -20.09 -8.67 0.06
CA GLY A 692 -21.05 -8.07 -0.88
C GLY A 692 -20.50 -6.91 -1.68
N LYS A 693 -19.18 -6.68 -1.63
CA LYS A 693 -18.46 -5.60 -2.32
C LYS A 693 -17.22 -6.18 -2.98
N GLY A 694 -17.02 -5.93 -4.27
CA GLY A 694 -15.84 -6.43 -4.97
C GLY A 694 -16.14 -6.87 -6.39
N ILE A 695 -15.15 -7.49 -7.02
CA ILE A 695 -15.22 -7.94 -8.41
C ILE A 695 -15.46 -9.45 -8.49
N TYR A 696 -16.25 -9.90 -9.48
CA TYR A 696 -16.43 -11.31 -9.76
C TYR A 696 -16.51 -11.61 -11.27
N ASP A 697 -16.16 -12.85 -11.62
CA ASP A 697 -16.31 -13.41 -12.98
C ASP A 697 -17.76 -13.84 -13.19
N VAL A 698 -18.43 -13.20 -14.15
CA VAL A 698 -19.88 -13.31 -14.37
C VAL A 698 -20.29 -14.76 -14.65
N GLN A 699 -19.56 -15.44 -15.53
CA GLN A 699 -19.89 -16.79 -15.96
C GLN A 699 -19.64 -17.80 -14.84
N ALA A 700 -18.48 -17.69 -14.17
CA ALA A 700 -18.12 -18.57 -13.06
C ALA A 700 -19.04 -18.37 -11.84
N PHE A 701 -19.38 -17.13 -11.52
CA PHE A 701 -20.30 -16.77 -10.45
C PHE A 701 -21.69 -17.35 -10.71
N HIS A 702 -22.26 -17.08 -11.89
CA HIS A 702 -23.56 -17.60 -12.28
C HIS A 702 -23.60 -19.12 -12.25
N ARG A 703 -22.62 -19.81 -12.85
CA ARG A 703 -22.55 -21.28 -12.88
C ARG A 703 -22.54 -21.92 -11.50
N LEU A 704 -21.81 -21.32 -10.54
CA LEU A 704 -21.61 -21.89 -9.22
C LEU A 704 -22.72 -21.56 -8.22
N LEU A 705 -23.41 -20.42 -8.38
CA LEU A 705 -24.35 -19.90 -7.38
C LEU A 705 -25.82 -19.96 -7.82
N HIS A 706 -26.09 -19.94 -9.12
CA HIS A 706 -27.46 -19.99 -9.63
C HIS A 706 -28.21 -21.20 -9.04
N ASN A 707 -29.40 -20.97 -8.46
CA ASN A 707 -30.26 -21.98 -7.83
C ASN A 707 -29.61 -22.77 -6.66
N VAL A 708 -28.51 -22.28 -6.08
CA VAL A 708 -27.90 -22.90 -4.89
C VAL A 708 -28.56 -22.44 -3.59
N ILE A 709 -28.85 -21.15 -3.50
CA ILE A 709 -29.51 -20.54 -2.33
C ILE A 709 -31.03 -20.60 -2.57
N PRO A 710 -31.81 -21.28 -1.72
CA PRO A 710 -33.26 -21.32 -1.90
C PRO A 710 -33.90 -19.95 -1.72
N GLU A 711 -34.98 -19.71 -2.46
CA GLU A 711 -35.72 -18.46 -2.39
C GLU A 711 -36.30 -18.18 -1.00
N ASN A 712 -36.37 -16.90 -0.63
CA ASN A 712 -36.96 -16.31 0.56
C ASN A 712 -36.34 -16.81 1.89
N LYS A 713 -35.09 -17.30 1.87
CA LYS A 713 -34.44 -17.85 3.07
C LYS A 713 -33.30 -17.03 3.64
N VAL A 714 -32.52 -16.35 2.80
CA VAL A 714 -31.25 -15.75 3.21
C VAL A 714 -31.23 -14.28 2.85
N LEU A 715 -31.21 -13.42 3.89
CA LEU A 715 -31.06 -11.98 3.79
C LEU A 715 -29.62 -11.59 3.45
N SER A 716 -28.64 -12.20 4.14
CA SER A 716 -27.20 -11.96 3.94
C SER A 716 -26.56 -13.12 3.21
N HIS A 717 -26.49 -13.02 1.88
CA HIS A 717 -26.00 -14.07 0.98
C HIS A 717 -24.48 -14.05 0.82
N ASP A 718 -23.84 -12.90 1.04
CA ASP A 718 -22.43 -12.64 0.72
C ASP A 718 -21.46 -13.72 1.28
N LEU A 719 -21.63 -14.08 2.56
CA LEU A 719 -20.79 -15.12 3.18
C LEU A 719 -21.01 -16.48 2.54
N LEU A 720 -22.26 -16.88 2.28
CA LEU A 720 -22.54 -18.15 1.61
C LEU A 720 -21.97 -18.17 0.20
N GLU A 721 -22.07 -17.05 -0.53
CA GLU A 721 -21.50 -16.93 -1.87
C GLU A 721 -20.00 -17.18 -1.82
N SER A 722 -19.25 -16.60 -0.88
CA SER A 722 -17.81 -16.93 -0.72
C SER A 722 -17.50 -18.37 -0.31
N CYS A 723 -18.47 -19.09 0.25
CA CYS A 723 -18.30 -20.49 0.60
C CYS A 723 -18.48 -21.42 -0.61
N TYR A 724 -19.26 -21.01 -1.60
CA TYR A 724 -19.47 -21.74 -2.85
C TYR A 724 -18.54 -21.22 -3.96
N ALA A 725 -18.57 -19.93 -4.24
CA ALA A 725 -17.62 -19.23 -5.10
C ALA A 725 -16.33 -18.98 -4.30
N ARG A 726 -15.20 -19.51 -4.76
CA ARG A 726 -13.92 -19.32 -4.06
C ARG A 726 -13.51 -17.85 -4.15
N THR A 727 -13.42 -17.17 -3.00
CA THR A 727 -13.07 -15.75 -2.90
C THR A 727 -11.59 -15.56 -2.55
N ALA A 728 -10.93 -14.54 -3.09
CA ALA A 728 -9.67 -14.00 -2.58
C ALA A 728 -9.90 -12.69 -1.84
N PHE A 729 -9.05 -12.41 -0.85
CA PHE A 729 -8.92 -11.07 -0.27
C PHE A 729 -7.72 -10.35 -0.89
N SER A 730 -7.87 -9.07 -1.23
CA SER A 730 -6.77 -8.21 -1.68
C SER A 730 -6.67 -6.95 -0.83
N SER A 731 -5.50 -6.73 -0.23
CA SER A 731 -5.17 -5.45 0.43
C SER A 731 -4.72 -4.37 -0.54
N SER A 732 -4.39 -4.76 -1.78
CA SER A 732 -3.82 -3.87 -2.79
C SER A 732 -4.89 -3.00 -3.47
N ALA A 733 -6.15 -3.46 -3.49
CA ALA A 733 -7.32 -2.67 -3.85
C ALA A 733 -8.13 -2.26 -2.61
N LYS A 734 -8.63 -1.03 -2.59
CA LYS A 734 -9.31 -0.40 -1.46
C LYS A 734 -10.61 0.26 -1.89
N VAL A 735 -11.63 0.13 -1.06
CA VAL A 735 -12.90 0.87 -1.16
C VAL A 735 -13.22 1.53 0.18
N MET A 736 -13.95 2.63 0.14
CA MET A 736 -14.30 3.41 1.32
C MET A 736 -15.78 3.26 1.66
N ASP A 737 -16.10 3.16 2.95
CA ASP A 737 -17.45 3.04 3.50
C ASP A 737 -17.69 4.13 4.56
N SER A 738 -18.96 4.49 4.76
CA SER A 738 -19.36 5.39 5.84
C SER A 738 -19.63 4.64 7.15
N PHE A 739 -19.06 5.14 8.25
CA PHE A 739 -19.33 4.62 9.59
C PHE A 739 -20.60 5.27 10.19
N PRO A 740 -21.44 4.53 10.93
CA PRO A 740 -22.64 5.10 11.55
C PRO A 740 -22.35 6.24 12.53
N ASN A 741 -23.12 7.33 12.43
CA ASN A 741 -22.96 8.51 13.28
C ASN A 741 -23.60 8.37 14.67
N SER A 742 -24.44 7.37 14.92
CA SER A 742 -25.12 7.17 16.21
C SER A 742 -25.05 5.72 16.69
N VAL A 743 -25.17 5.52 18.01
CA VAL A 743 -25.25 4.19 18.63
C VAL A 743 -26.49 3.43 18.15
N VAL A 744 -27.60 4.14 17.91
CA VAL A 744 -28.86 3.54 17.45
C VAL A 744 -28.73 3.03 16.02
N SER A 745 -28.15 3.83 15.12
CA SER A 745 -27.86 3.41 13.73
C SER A 745 -26.91 2.22 13.71
N TYR A 746 -25.88 2.23 14.55
CA TYR A 746 -24.96 1.11 14.73
C TYR A 746 -25.69 -0.16 15.20
N ALA A 747 -26.53 -0.07 16.23
CA ALA A 747 -27.27 -1.21 16.78
C ALA A 747 -28.30 -1.78 15.79
N LYS A 748 -29.01 -0.92 15.03
CA LYS A 748 -29.93 -1.35 13.96
C LYS A 748 -29.17 -2.08 12.83
N ARG A 749 -27.97 -1.60 12.47
CA ARG A 749 -27.08 -2.24 11.48
C ARG A 749 -26.59 -3.61 11.99
N GLU A 750 -26.18 -3.69 13.25
CA GLU A 750 -25.78 -4.93 13.93
C GLU A 750 -26.94 -5.94 14.01
N HIS A 751 -28.15 -5.54 14.40
CA HIS A 751 -29.34 -6.40 14.44
C HIS A 751 -29.60 -7.09 13.10
N ARG A 752 -29.52 -6.32 12.01
CA ARG A 752 -29.72 -6.83 10.65
C ARG A 752 -28.69 -7.90 10.29
N TRP A 753 -27.42 -7.66 10.60
CA TRP A 753 -26.35 -8.61 10.32
C TRP A 753 -26.50 -9.89 11.13
N ILE A 754 -26.81 -9.78 12.44
CA ILE A 754 -27.06 -10.95 13.28
C ILE A 754 -28.23 -11.78 12.74
N ARG A 755 -29.32 -11.16 12.30
CA ARG A 755 -30.42 -11.90 11.66
C ARG A 755 -29.96 -12.65 10.41
N GLY A 756 -29.19 -12.00 9.54
CA GLY A 756 -28.63 -12.62 8.33
C GLY A 756 -27.70 -13.79 8.64
N ASP A 757 -26.82 -13.65 9.65
CA ASP A 757 -25.91 -14.72 10.07
C ASP A 757 -26.67 -15.93 10.62
N TRP A 758 -27.68 -15.71 11.47
CA TRP A 758 -28.47 -16.79 12.07
C TRP A 758 -29.38 -17.51 11.07
N GLN A 759 -29.73 -16.88 9.95
CA GLN A 759 -30.37 -17.56 8.82
C GLN A 759 -29.50 -18.68 8.25
N LEU A 760 -28.17 -18.61 8.39
CA LEU A 760 -27.24 -19.62 7.91
C LEU A 760 -27.12 -20.84 8.83
N PHE A 761 -27.73 -20.81 10.01
CA PHE A 761 -27.67 -21.92 10.98
C PHE A 761 -27.99 -23.31 10.38
N PRO A 762 -29.01 -23.49 9.53
CA PRO A 762 -29.29 -24.78 8.90
C PRO A 762 -28.16 -25.33 8.03
N TRP A 763 -27.29 -24.46 7.46
CA TRP A 763 -26.18 -24.88 6.60
C TRP A 763 -25.05 -25.57 7.37
N LEU A 764 -24.97 -25.42 8.70
CA LEU A 764 -24.01 -26.15 9.53
C LEU A 764 -24.29 -27.66 9.53
N PHE A 765 -25.56 -28.03 9.58
CA PHE A 765 -26.03 -29.42 9.70
C PHE A 765 -26.43 -30.03 8.35
N ARG A 766 -26.53 -29.21 7.30
CA ARG A 766 -26.89 -29.68 5.97
C ARG A 766 -25.75 -30.49 5.38
N ASN A 767 -25.94 -31.81 5.30
CA ASN A 767 -25.04 -32.72 4.58
C ASN A 767 -25.56 -33.04 3.17
N LYS A 768 -26.68 -32.45 2.75
CA LYS A 768 -27.27 -32.66 1.43
C LYS A 768 -26.38 -32.01 0.37
N ILE A 769 -25.98 -32.80 -0.61
CA ILE A 769 -25.25 -32.36 -1.79
C ILE A 769 -26.18 -31.48 -2.64
N ILE A 770 -25.85 -30.20 -2.82
CA ILE A 770 -26.58 -29.27 -3.70
C ILE A 770 -25.73 -29.11 -4.96
N LYS A 771 -26.29 -29.41 -6.14
CA LYS A 771 -25.56 -29.40 -7.43
C LYS A 771 -24.19 -30.11 -7.36
N GLY A 772 -24.13 -31.30 -6.76
CA GLY A 772 -22.88 -32.08 -6.66
C GLY A 772 -21.90 -31.64 -5.56
N ARG A 773 -22.22 -30.63 -4.73
CA ARG A 773 -21.30 -30.08 -3.71
C ARG A 773 -21.90 -29.97 -2.30
N ASN A 774 -21.02 -30.13 -1.29
CA ASN A 774 -21.27 -29.80 0.12
C ASN A 774 -20.30 -28.71 0.59
N LEU A 775 -20.66 -27.98 1.65
CA LEU A 775 -19.79 -27.01 2.30
C LEU A 775 -18.59 -27.71 2.95
N CYS A 776 -17.39 -27.16 2.73
CA CYS A 776 -16.18 -27.66 3.37
C CYS A 776 -16.15 -27.30 4.87
N GLY A 777 -15.28 -27.97 5.64
CA GLY A 777 -15.12 -27.69 7.07
C GLY A 777 -14.76 -26.23 7.38
N LEU A 778 -13.95 -25.60 6.53
CA LEU A 778 -13.60 -24.17 6.66
C LEU A 778 -14.82 -23.25 6.46
N ALA A 779 -15.68 -23.54 5.48
CA ALA A 779 -16.92 -22.79 5.27
C ALA A 779 -17.87 -22.91 6.46
N LYS A 780 -18.03 -24.12 7.02
CA LYS A 780 -18.82 -24.32 8.24
C LYS A 780 -18.23 -23.58 9.44
N TRP A 781 -16.90 -23.53 9.54
CA TRP A 781 -16.23 -22.74 10.57
C TRP A 781 -16.49 -21.24 10.42
N LYS A 782 -16.43 -20.68 9.21
CA LYS A 782 -16.74 -19.25 8.97
C LYS A 782 -18.15 -18.90 9.44
N ILE A 783 -19.14 -19.75 9.13
CA ILE A 783 -20.52 -19.58 9.60
C ILE A 783 -20.59 -19.69 11.13
N LEU A 784 -19.96 -20.70 11.72
CA LEU A 784 -19.96 -20.91 13.17
C LEU A 784 -19.31 -19.74 13.92
N ASP A 785 -18.22 -19.17 13.42
CA ASP A 785 -17.56 -18.02 14.04
C ASP A 785 -18.45 -16.76 14.03
N ASN A 786 -19.20 -16.51 12.94
CA ASN A 786 -20.18 -15.42 12.90
C ASN A 786 -21.28 -15.59 13.96
N LEU A 787 -21.85 -16.80 14.06
CA LEU A 787 -22.85 -17.11 15.09
C LEU A 787 -22.29 -16.91 16.50
N ARG A 788 -21.09 -17.45 16.78
CA ARG A 788 -20.41 -17.25 18.06
C ARG A 788 -20.19 -15.77 18.37
N ARG A 789 -19.71 -14.98 17.40
CA ARG A 789 -19.45 -13.55 17.58
C ARG A 789 -20.72 -12.81 18.03
N SER A 790 -21.87 -13.14 17.46
CA SER A 790 -23.14 -12.54 17.86
C SER A 790 -23.54 -12.86 19.32
N MET A 791 -23.08 -13.99 19.88
CA MET A 791 -23.35 -14.39 21.26
C MET A 791 -22.45 -13.68 22.29
N VAL A 792 -21.35 -13.06 21.87
CA VAL A 792 -20.36 -12.44 22.78
C VAL A 792 -20.98 -11.38 23.71
N PRO A 793 -21.80 -10.41 23.24
CA PRO A 793 -22.40 -9.42 24.15
C PRO A 793 -23.28 -10.08 25.22
N LEU A 794 -24.09 -11.07 24.84
CA LEU A 794 -24.94 -11.82 25.76
C LEU A 794 -24.12 -12.60 26.77
N SER A 795 -23.08 -13.31 26.31
CA SER A 795 -22.14 -14.02 27.16
C SER A 795 -21.44 -13.10 28.15
N LYS A 796 -21.01 -11.90 27.76
CA LYS A 796 -20.40 -10.91 28.66
C LYS A 796 -21.34 -10.58 29.83
N VAL A 797 -22.59 -10.21 29.53
CA VAL A 797 -23.57 -9.81 30.56
C VAL A 797 -23.90 -10.97 31.50
N ILE A 798 -24.24 -12.14 30.97
CA ILE A 798 -24.60 -13.30 31.79
C ILE A 798 -23.38 -13.75 32.60
N PHE A 799 -22.17 -13.73 32.05
CA PHE A 799 -20.97 -14.10 32.78
C PHE A 799 -20.68 -13.18 33.95
N ILE A 800 -20.87 -11.86 33.81
CA ILE A 800 -20.74 -10.90 34.91
C ILE A 800 -21.72 -11.24 36.02
N ILE A 801 -23.01 -11.43 35.69
CA ILE A 801 -24.05 -11.75 36.66
C ILE A 801 -23.74 -13.07 37.39
N LEU A 802 -23.41 -14.13 36.64
CA LEU A 802 -23.09 -15.43 37.21
C LEU A 802 -21.81 -15.39 38.06
N ASN A 803 -20.79 -14.64 37.66
CA ASN A 803 -19.56 -14.51 38.44
C ASN A 803 -19.83 -13.80 39.78
N LEU A 804 -20.65 -12.75 39.79
CA LEU A 804 -20.99 -12.03 41.02
C LEU A 804 -21.86 -12.85 41.98
N ILE A 805 -22.78 -13.67 41.46
CA ILE A 805 -23.68 -14.50 42.28
C ILE A 805 -22.99 -15.78 42.77
N LEU A 806 -22.32 -16.51 41.87
CA LEU A 806 -21.82 -17.86 42.15
C LEU A 806 -20.37 -17.88 42.66
N LEU A 807 -19.59 -16.83 42.39
CA LEU A 807 -18.17 -16.75 42.72
C LEU A 807 -17.86 -15.46 43.51
N PRO A 808 -18.54 -15.18 44.64
CA PRO A 808 -18.37 -13.94 45.40
C PRO A 808 -16.96 -13.77 45.98
N LYS A 809 -16.21 -14.86 46.15
CA LYS A 809 -14.80 -14.86 46.58
C LYS A 809 -13.81 -14.45 45.48
N ALA A 810 -14.25 -14.40 44.22
CA ALA A 810 -13.45 -13.97 43.08
C ALA A 810 -14.25 -13.03 42.16
N PRO A 811 -14.67 -11.85 42.67
CA PRO A 811 -15.50 -10.90 41.93
C PRO A 811 -14.74 -10.19 40.81
N PHE A 812 -13.44 -10.40 40.68
CA PHE A 812 -12.58 -9.81 39.66
C PHE A 812 -12.42 -10.72 38.41
N LEU A 813 -12.89 -11.97 38.45
CA LEU A 813 -12.69 -12.93 37.36
C LEU A 813 -13.34 -12.46 36.05
N TRP A 814 -14.51 -11.82 36.13
CA TRP A 814 -15.19 -11.26 34.96
C TRP A 814 -14.38 -10.17 34.25
N LEU A 815 -13.57 -9.39 34.99
CA LEU A 815 -12.73 -8.35 34.39
C LEU A 815 -11.75 -8.96 33.37
N LEU A 816 -11.16 -10.10 33.71
CA LEU A 816 -10.17 -10.77 32.86
C LEU A 816 -10.76 -11.25 31.53
N LEU A 817 -11.95 -11.84 31.56
CA LEU A 817 -12.58 -12.40 30.35
C LEU A 817 -13.31 -11.34 29.51
N VAL A 818 -13.96 -10.36 30.15
CA VAL A 818 -14.74 -9.33 29.45
C VAL A 818 -13.84 -8.31 28.77
N PHE A 819 -12.75 -7.89 29.43
CA PHE A 819 -11.80 -6.89 28.93
C PHE A 819 -10.52 -7.50 28.35
N PHE A 820 -10.51 -8.81 28.08
CA PHE A 820 -9.32 -9.49 27.54
C PHE A 820 -8.79 -8.80 26.27
N SER A 821 -9.66 -8.52 25.30
CA SER A 821 -9.30 -7.89 24.03
C SER A 821 -8.64 -6.52 24.25
N ASP A 822 -9.22 -5.69 25.12
CA ASP A 822 -8.68 -4.35 25.42
C ASP A 822 -7.33 -4.44 26.12
N ALA A 823 -7.22 -5.30 27.14
CA ALA A 823 -5.97 -5.56 27.85
C ALA A 823 -4.89 -6.13 26.91
N PHE A 824 -5.27 -7.04 26.02
CA PHE A 824 -4.38 -7.64 25.04
C PHE A 824 -3.86 -6.59 24.04
N GLN A 825 -4.73 -5.71 23.53
CA GLN A 825 -4.30 -4.59 22.67
C GLN A 825 -3.30 -3.67 23.37
N LEU A 826 -3.51 -3.37 24.65
CA LEU A 826 -2.54 -2.59 25.45
C LEU A 826 -1.19 -3.29 25.56
N ILE A 827 -1.17 -4.62 25.76
CA ILE A 827 0.07 -5.41 25.80
C ILE A 827 0.76 -5.40 24.43
N VAL A 828 0.00 -5.54 23.34
CA VAL A 828 0.52 -5.50 21.97
C VAL A 828 1.15 -4.15 21.65
N LEU A 829 0.48 -3.05 22.04
CA LEU A 829 0.97 -1.69 21.92
C LEU A 829 2.26 -1.52 22.75
N ALA A 830 2.26 -1.92 24.02
CA ALA A 830 3.44 -1.87 24.88
C ALA A 830 4.64 -2.62 24.26
N PHE A 831 4.40 -3.82 23.70
CA PHE A 831 5.43 -4.59 23.02
C PHE A 831 5.94 -3.90 21.74
N SER A 832 5.05 -3.28 20.95
CA SER A 832 5.45 -2.57 19.74
C SER A 832 6.34 -1.38 20.06
N ILE A 833 6.03 -0.64 21.13
CA ILE A 833 6.84 0.48 21.63
C ILE A 833 8.16 -0.01 22.20
N LEU A 834 8.16 -1.08 23.00
CA LEU A 834 9.38 -1.62 23.58
C LEU A 834 10.34 -2.06 22.46
N LYS A 835 9.82 -2.73 21.43
CA LYS A 835 10.58 -3.09 20.24
C LYS A 835 11.09 -1.87 19.50
N GLN A 836 10.26 -0.84 19.32
CA GLN A 836 10.69 0.41 18.69
C GLN A 836 11.76 1.14 19.52
N LYS A 837 11.65 1.19 20.85
CA LYS A 837 12.63 1.80 21.75
C LYS A 837 13.97 1.05 21.73
N LEU A 838 13.92 -0.29 21.71
CA LEU A 838 15.11 -1.14 21.59
C LEU A 838 15.81 -0.95 20.24
N LEU A 839 15.04 -0.79 19.16
CA LEU A 839 15.59 -0.58 17.82
C LEU A 839 15.96 0.89 17.53
N ARG A 840 15.30 1.86 18.17
CA ARG A 840 15.36 3.31 17.87
C ARG A 840 15.11 4.17 19.13
N PRO A 841 16.14 4.50 19.92
CA PRO A 841 15.97 5.19 21.20
C PRO A 841 15.60 6.69 21.10
N LYS A 842 15.67 7.34 19.93
CA LYS A 842 15.63 8.82 19.80
C LYS A 842 14.31 9.46 19.33
N LEU A 843 13.15 8.78 19.42
CA LEU A 843 11.88 9.36 18.96
C LEU A 843 11.01 9.88 20.12
N ALA A 844 11.18 11.15 20.49
CA ALA A 844 10.31 11.85 21.45
C ALA A 844 8.83 11.92 20.98
N LEU A 845 8.59 11.87 19.66
CA LEU A 845 7.26 11.83 19.03
C LEU A 845 6.42 10.60 19.44
N VAL A 846 7.05 9.48 19.84
CA VAL A 846 6.34 8.25 20.23
C VAL A 846 5.50 8.47 21.49
N TYR A 847 5.98 9.24 22.46
CA TYR A 847 5.32 9.39 23.77
C TYR A 847 4.07 10.28 23.72
N LYS A 848 4.04 11.31 22.86
CA LYS A 848 2.84 12.17 22.68
C LYS A 848 1.72 11.43 21.94
N SER A 849 2.06 10.62 20.93
CA SER A 849 1.11 9.75 20.23
C SER A 849 0.57 8.67 21.16
N LEU A 850 1.43 8.09 22.00
CA LEU A 850 1.08 7.06 22.98
C LEU A 850 -0.06 7.47 23.90
N ARG A 851 0.05 8.63 24.55
CA ARG A 851 -0.97 9.05 25.53
C ARG A 851 -2.34 9.22 24.87
N LYS A 852 -2.35 9.70 23.63
CA LYS A 852 -3.58 9.82 22.82
C LYS A 852 -4.14 8.44 22.48
N GLU A 853 -3.31 7.51 22.02
CA GLU A 853 -3.72 6.14 21.69
C GLU A 853 -4.24 5.38 22.91
N LEU A 854 -3.56 5.48 24.06
CA LEU A 854 -4.04 4.91 25.32
C LEU A 854 -5.39 5.50 25.71
N GLY A 855 -5.54 6.83 25.62
CA GLY A 855 -6.81 7.52 25.88
C GLY A 855 -7.96 6.98 25.02
N ILE A 856 -7.72 6.79 23.73
CA ILE A 856 -8.72 6.24 22.79
C ILE A 856 -9.07 4.78 23.15
N ILE A 857 -8.08 3.94 23.49
CA ILE A 857 -8.34 2.54 23.90
C ILE A 857 -9.19 2.50 25.16
N PHE A 858 -8.87 3.30 26.18
CA PHE A 858 -9.68 3.38 27.40
C PHE A 858 -11.10 3.90 27.13
N GLN A 859 -11.25 4.96 26.33
CA GLN A 859 -12.57 5.48 25.94
C GLN A 859 -13.40 4.43 25.20
N ARG A 860 -12.79 3.69 24.27
CA ARG A 860 -13.45 2.62 23.54
C ARG A 860 -13.88 1.48 24.46
N ALA A 861 -13.00 1.02 25.35
CA ALA A 861 -13.31 -0.04 26.32
C ALA A 861 -14.46 0.37 27.25
N TYR A 862 -14.44 1.62 27.73
CA TYR A 862 -15.51 2.18 28.55
C TYR A 862 -16.85 2.24 27.80
N LEU A 863 -16.86 2.81 26.59
CA LEU A 863 -18.07 2.89 25.78
C LEU A 863 -18.60 1.50 25.41
N GLU A 864 -17.72 0.56 25.02
CA GLU A 864 -18.11 -0.82 24.72
C GLU A 864 -18.76 -1.48 25.93
N PHE A 865 -18.19 -1.31 27.13
CA PHE A 865 -18.77 -1.82 28.38
C PHE A 865 -20.17 -1.23 28.65
N VAL A 866 -20.32 0.09 28.55
CA VAL A 866 -21.59 0.79 28.79
C VAL A 866 -22.70 0.34 27.82
N ILE A 867 -22.38 0.14 26.54
CA ILE A 867 -23.37 -0.29 25.54
C ILE A 867 -23.59 -1.80 25.50
N THR A 868 -22.74 -2.61 26.16
CA THR A 868 -22.80 -4.08 26.11
C THR A 868 -24.16 -4.65 26.51
N PRO A 869 -24.85 -4.17 27.59
CA PRO A 869 -26.19 -4.64 27.94
C PRO A 869 -27.22 -4.42 26.82
N TYR A 870 -27.19 -3.24 26.18
CA TYR A 870 -28.08 -2.95 25.06
C TYR A 870 -27.76 -3.82 23.84
N ARG A 871 -26.47 -4.03 23.53
CA ARG A 871 -26.05 -4.95 22.47
C ARG A 871 -26.45 -6.39 22.75
N ALA A 872 -26.40 -6.83 24.00
CA ALA A 872 -26.88 -8.16 24.40
C ALA A 872 -28.38 -8.32 24.15
N TYR A 873 -29.19 -7.31 24.48
CA TYR A 873 -30.61 -7.28 24.17
C TYR A 873 -30.88 -7.36 22.66
N ILE A 874 -30.21 -6.50 21.87
CA ILE A 874 -30.34 -6.46 20.41
C ILE A 874 -29.95 -7.80 19.77
N ALA A 875 -28.83 -8.37 20.20
CA ALA A 875 -28.36 -9.66 19.72
C ALA A 875 -29.37 -10.77 20.07
N THR A 876 -29.89 -10.78 21.30
CA THR A 876 -30.87 -11.78 21.75
C THR A 876 -32.17 -11.70 20.96
N ASP A 877 -32.72 -10.49 20.75
CA ASP A 877 -33.92 -10.31 19.91
C ASP A 877 -33.67 -10.80 18.49
N ALA A 878 -32.54 -10.40 17.87
CA ALA A 878 -32.19 -10.82 16.52
C ALA A 878 -32.10 -12.35 16.38
N MET A 879 -31.45 -13.02 17.34
CA MET A 879 -31.30 -14.47 17.38
C MET A 879 -32.63 -15.19 17.53
N LEU A 880 -33.38 -14.90 18.60
CA LEU A 880 -34.62 -15.59 18.92
C LEU A 880 -35.67 -15.37 17.83
N ARG A 881 -35.79 -14.13 17.33
CA ARG A 881 -36.70 -13.79 16.24
C ARG A 881 -36.35 -14.53 14.96
N THR A 882 -35.07 -14.69 14.65
CA THR A 882 -34.62 -15.40 13.46
C THR A 882 -34.87 -16.90 13.59
N LEU A 883 -34.53 -17.51 14.74
CA LEU A 883 -34.79 -18.92 15.00
C LEU A 883 -36.30 -19.23 14.93
N PHE A 884 -37.13 -18.38 15.53
CA PHE A 884 -38.58 -18.49 15.45
C PHE A 884 -39.07 -18.41 13.99
N ARG A 885 -38.54 -17.48 13.19
CA ARG A 885 -38.89 -17.37 11.77
C ARG A 885 -38.39 -18.54 10.93
N LEU A 886 -37.22 -19.09 11.22
CA LEU A 886 -36.67 -20.21 10.46
C LEU A 886 -37.43 -21.52 10.72
N PHE A 887 -37.70 -21.82 11.99
CA PHE A 887 -38.24 -23.12 12.40
C PHE A 887 -39.75 -23.15 12.50
N ILE A 888 -40.39 -22.04 12.86
CA ILE A 888 -41.83 -22.00 13.16
C ILE A 888 -42.60 -21.29 12.04
N THR A 889 -42.40 -19.98 11.82
CA THR A 889 -43.30 -19.22 10.92
C THR A 889 -42.95 -19.30 9.45
N ARG A 890 -41.65 -19.43 9.11
CA ARG A 890 -41.10 -19.38 7.74
C ARG A 890 -41.54 -18.14 6.94
N GLN A 891 -41.82 -17.05 7.65
CA GLN A 891 -42.29 -15.77 7.09
C GLN A 891 -41.36 -14.63 7.51
N ASN A 892 -41.32 -13.55 6.73
CA ASN A 892 -40.58 -12.33 7.01
C ASN A 892 -39.05 -12.51 7.19
N LEU A 893 -38.44 -13.42 6.44
CA LEU A 893 -37.00 -13.68 6.50
C LEU A 893 -36.22 -12.60 5.73
N LEU A 894 -36.81 -12.06 4.68
CA LEU A 894 -36.29 -10.95 3.91
C LEU A 894 -36.90 -9.64 4.40
N ARG A 895 -36.88 -9.30 5.69
CA ARG A 895 -37.31 -7.94 6.14
C ARG A 895 -36.12 -7.00 6.30
N TRP A 896 -36.11 -5.88 5.58
CA TRP A 896 -35.02 -4.89 5.54
C TRP A 896 -35.54 -3.46 5.60
N ASN A 897 -34.80 -2.61 6.30
CA ASN A 897 -34.98 -1.16 6.30
C ASN A 897 -33.69 -0.55 5.70
N THR A 898 -33.84 0.44 4.81
CA THR A 898 -32.73 1.19 4.19
C THR A 898 -31.86 1.88 5.24
N ALA A 899 -30.54 1.91 5.03
CA ALA A 899 -29.59 2.59 5.93
C ALA A 899 -29.88 4.09 6.07
N GLU A 900 -30.26 4.77 4.99
CA GLU A 900 -30.62 6.20 5.02
C GLU A 900 -31.89 6.47 5.83
N ALA A 901 -32.95 5.66 5.68
CA ALA A 901 -34.14 5.76 6.52
C ALA A 901 -33.86 5.47 8.01
N VAL A 902 -32.72 4.87 8.33
CA VAL A 902 -32.29 4.58 9.69
C VAL A 902 -31.47 5.73 10.28
N ASP A 903 -30.66 6.42 9.48
CA ASP A 903 -29.89 7.60 9.91
C ASP A 903 -30.76 8.86 9.97
N SER A 904 -31.87 8.91 9.23
CA SER A 904 -32.88 9.97 9.31
C SER A 904 -33.90 9.79 10.44
N SER A 905 -33.86 8.67 11.18
CA SER A 905 -34.81 8.29 12.25
C SER A 905 -34.12 8.18 13.61
#